data_AF-A0A946MGV7-F1
#
_entry.id   AF-A0A946MGV7-F1
#
_cell.length_a   1.000
_cell.length_b   1.000
_cell.length_c   1.000
_cell.angle_alpha   90.00
_cell.angle_beta   90.00
_cell.angle_gamma   90.00
#
_symmetry.space_group_name_H-M   'P 1'
#
loop_
_entity.id
_entity.type
_entity.pdbx_description
1 polymer ?
#
loop_
_entity_poly.entity_id
_entity_poly.type
_entity_poly.pdbx_seq_one_letter_code
_entity_poly.pdbx_strand_id
1 'polypeptide(L)'
;MAILNTTSLCLRQIALLLLASVFIIGCSGDEETAQSPADKFKVVDNNDHDHDHDHDHDHDAEPLTVPTNPNATATNQPTANVPPAPTAQAPSLLQAVATRASLPIPTKDSSVDAIQQFISILIQIPPQSQNQQQQMQFGMLITNELQNLSSMLLSKEGLSETERRYGYDIKQTVISRLHQFGDPKALSMQLALANEMASDEHEAIAKEGKLLAFITTTQKRLSEAQGKGDVVTTVAAISKEAITWIDGNEADASVFTSLQQIGLYLSQMDPENGNVLLDSLGKRFSTSTDINIARNARAILEQPLIDQSGLLETARDYSGGSEATRDPAAMLTSLTTVLENPARGLGTFQVLAQIIQSIGQQDTDLSFRMLDQTIESYKQIEDKELSTELVASLRELSDEILFVKFKIEDTFRFYMQVQTKQGKEDIISAVTSLLEHERTSPSAFGVMGQESAQIAERYPELVKDLLQVVLTTSQAKLSPEQQAELQTQLARTVNRLNLVGSTISIPARTMDGSPFDWDSLKGKVVVIDFWATWCRPCLAAIPHLEELQKKYSDQNVSFIGFSIDADRQALTEFLEKLKLAWPVIIDDVEVDAADIADNAVAASWEMPSTTACGISGIPALVVIGRDGKVAAMVHSPQELEAELALATSATPAPKDSSSHNQKTRTLTAAGGQLHYITTTILPPDADDATDEVAQNNPYLAAANADKLELLDYLLDMQDKVKSIRYRDGFAVAVHEAATRLLALEASDRFHVLAVDTAITILHEQASLGNDKLDQQLNDFMKSLATDKRPAIAAHVAFHRLEQRVIASDDLPTDKLQPLLDETFDYLSEHDLSDIHLRLASTVVHAINRYDDEETRKEQFKRFGKVFSQSESRTLTAYGKKITKSATAPANVSQLVGKPLELSGITDLGGELDWASYRGKIVLIDFWASWCGPCRAQMPKIKALFEELDRKKFDVVAVNLDRSAEAFEEYSKEHQSPWPNVIGDDGRALAEQYGVTALPTMMVVDGDGKILAVGHSVQALRAVIDNALKPIEK
;
A
#
# COMPACT_ATOMS: atom_id res chain seq x y z
N MET A 1 5.01 4.14 -22.57
CA MET A 1 5.29 4.16 -21.12
C MET A 1 6.03 5.46 -20.73
N ALA A 2 5.49 6.64 -21.07
CA ALA A 2 6.17 7.93 -20.81
C ALA A 2 5.20 9.07 -20.44
N ILE A 3 3.97 8.73 -20.01
CA ILE A 3 2.97 9.67 -19.45
C ILE A 3 2.69 9.28 -17.98
N LEU A 4 3.79 9.01 -17.28
CA LEU A 4 3.90 8.81 -15.84
C LEU A 4 5.26 9.43 -15.50
N ASN A 5 5.28 10.76 -15.31
CA ASN A 5 6.32 11.55 -14.63
C ASN A 5 6.12 13.06 -14.90
N THR A 6 5.07 13.63 -14.32
CA THR A 6 5.04 15.03 -13.89
C THR A 6 4.72 15.01 -12.40
N THR A 7 5.54 15.71 -11.60
CA THR A 7 5.67 15.58 -10.13
C THR A 7 6.32 14.28 -9.61
N SER A 8 7.66 14.32 -9.51
CA SER A 8 8.53 13.58 -8.59
C SER A 8 8.30 12.08 -8.34
N LEU A 9 8.73 11.25 -9.32
CA LEU A 9 9.10 9.86 -9.05
C LEU A 9 10.59 9.71 -8.70
N CYS A 10 11.45 10.68 -9.07
CA CYS A 10 12.88 10.62 -8.79
C CYS A 10 13.24 10.93 -7.33
N LEU A 11 12.67 11.97 -6.67
CA LEU A 11 12.86 12.12 -5.21
C LEU A 11 12.15 11.03 -4.38
N ARG A 12 11.29 10.21 -4.99
CA ARG A 12 10.71 8.98 -4.41
C ARG A 12 11.49 7.69 -4.74
N GLN A 13 12.44 7.71 -5.67
CA GLN A 13 13.40 6.61 -5.90
C GLN A 13 14.75 6.86 -5.22
N ILE A 14 15.19 8.12 -5.19
CA ILE A 14 15.82 8.73 -4.01
C ILE A 14 14.78 8.65 -2.85
N ALA A 15 15.14 8.88 -1.59
CA ALA A 15 14.42 8.37 -0.40
C ALA A 15 14.36 6.82 -0.33
N LEU A 16 13.74 6.11 -1.29
CA LEU A 16 13.69 4.64 -1.29
C LEU A 16 15.08 3.99 -1.38
N LEU A 17 15.98 4.47 -2.25
CA LEU A 17 17.36 3.94 -2.34
C LEU A 17 18.19 4.23 -1.08
N LEU A 18 17.80 5.23 -0.30
CA LEU A 18 18.52 5.67 0.90
C LEU A 18 18.14 4.79 2.09
N LEU A 19 16.86 4.41 2.16
CA LEU A 19 16.33 3.42 3.11
C LEU A 19 16.73 1.98 2.72
N ALA A 20 16.89 1.68 1.42
CA ALA A 20 17.21 0.33 0.95
C ALA A 20 18.68 -0.10 1.16
N SER A 21 19.60 0.80 1.53
CA SER A 21 21.04 0.52 1.56
C SER A 21 21.66 0.42 2.97
N VAL A 22 20.89 -0.06 3.96
CA VAL A 22 21.38 -0.43 5.30
C VAL A 22 21.37 -1.95 5.57
N PHE A 23 20.77 -2.77 4.71
CA PHE A 23 20.93 -4.24 4.77
C PHE A 23 21.45 -4.85 3.47
N ILE A 24 22.53 -5.64 3.62
CA ILE A 24 23.26 -6.46 2.61
C ILE A 24 24.39 -5.73 1.87
N ILE A 25 25.53 -5.58 2.55
CA ILE A 25 26.82 -6.07 2.00
C ILE A 25 27.44 -7.00 3.03
N GLY A 26 27.70 -8.24 2.59
CA GLY A 26 28.18 -9.34 3.45
C GLY A 26 28.84 -10.46 2.67
N CYS A 27 29.69 -10.12 1.70
CA CYS A 27 30.75 -10.95 1.09
C CYS A 27 30.28 -12.25 0.38
N SER A 28 30.26 -12.30 -0.95
CA SER A 28 31.41 -12.53 -1.87
C SER A 28 31.62 -14.03 -2.19
N GLY A 29 31.97 -14.42 -3.41
CA GLY A 29 32.37 -13.58 -4.54
C GLY A 29 32.42 -14.33 -5.87
N ASP A 30 33.12 -13.72 -6.81
CA ASP A 30 33.12 -13.98 -8.25
C ASP A 30 33.76 -15.32 -8.65
N GLU A 31 33.36 -15.85 -9.81
CA GLU A 31 34.29 -15.88 -10.96
C GLU A 31 33.55 -16.16 -12.29
N GLU A 32 34.20 -15.74 -13.38
CA GLU A 32 33.65 -15.63 -14.74
C GLU A 32 33.44 -16.99 -15.43
N THR A 33 32.46 -17.06 -16.36
CA THR A 33 32.51 -18.03 -17.46
C THR A 33 32.72 -17.33 -18.79
N ALA A 34 33.98 -17.03 -19.10
CA ALA A 34 34.42 -16.76 -20.47
C ALA A 34 34.38 -18.05 -21.33
N GLN A 35 34.41 -17.88 -22.65
CA GLN A 35 34.07 -18.92 -23.64
C GLN A 35 35.13 -20.03 -23.77
N SER A 36 34.67 -21.22 -24.19
CA SER A 36 35.50 -22.39 -24.55
C SER A 36 36.44 -22.12 -25.73
N PRO A 37 37.62 -22.78 -25.75
CA PRO A 37 37.83 -23.69 -26.90
C PRO A 37 38.56 -25.01 -26.58
N ALA A 38 38.01 -26.10 -27.15
CA ALA A 38 38.68 -27.22 -27.84
C ALA A 38 39.85 -28.03 -27.22
N ASP A 39 39.69 -29.36 -27.27
CA ASP A 39 40.72 -30.37 -27.62
C ASP A 39 41.96 -30.56 -26.71
N LYS A 40 41.93 -31.58 -25.82
CA LYS A 40 42.71 -32.86 -25.96
C LYS A 40 42.91 -33.69 -24.66
N PHE A 41 42.81 -35.01 -24.86
CA PHE A 41 43.56 -36.11 -24.20
C PHE A 41 43.31 -36.54 -22.73
N LYS A 42 42.65 -37.71 -22.63
CA LYS A 42 43.08 -38.95 -21.95
C LYS A 42 43.54 -38.94 -20.48
N VAL A 43 42.68 -39.54 -19.65
CA VAL A 43 42.88 -40.78 -18.87
C VAL A 43 44.32 -41.15 -18.46
N VAL A 44 44.52 -41.26 -17.14
CA VAL A 44 45.42 -42.25 -16.51
C VAL A 44 44.70 -42.84 -15.29
N ASP A 45 44.43 -44.14 -15.31
CA ASP A 45 44.03 -44.95 -14.14
C ASP A 45 45.18 -45.06 -13.12
N ASN A 46 44.86 -45.39 -11.86
CA ASN A 46 45.45 -46.58 -11.23
C ASN A 46 44.97 -46.86 -9.79
N ASN A 47 44.70 -48.15 -9.56
CA ASN A 47 44.78 -48.94 -8.32
C ASN A 47 43.48 -49.30 -7.59
N ASP A 48 42.79 -50.31 -8.14
CA ASP A 48 42.83 -51.70 -7.63
C ASP A 48 43.00 -51.92 -6.11
N HIS A 49 42.12 -52.75 -5.54
CA HIS A 49 42.53 -54.12 -5.16
C HIS A 49 41.30 -55.04 -5.00
N ASP A 50 41.08 -55.84 -6.04
CA ASP A 50 40.58 -57.22 -6.12
C ASP A 50 40.09 -57.94 -4.85
N HIS A 51 39.02 -58.72 -5.02
CA HIS A 51 39.25 -60.17 -5.14
C HIS A 51 38.19 -60.90 -5.97
N ASP A 52 38.71 -61.70 -6.91
CA ASP A 52 38.01 -62.54 -7.88
C ASP A 52 37.17 -63.68 -7.26
N HIS A 53 36.12 -64.12 -7.97
CA HIS A 53 36.27 -65.24 -8.91
C HIS A 53 35.01 -65.52 -9.74
N ASP A 54 35.10 -65.11 -11.01
CA ASP A 54 35.09 -65.99 -12.18
C ASP A 54 33.89 -66.87 -12.59
N HIS A 55 33.63 -66.72 -13.90
CA HIS A 55 33.14 -67.69 -14.89
C HIS A 55 31.68 -68.14 -14.80
N ASP A 56 30.89 -68.25 -15.86
CA ASP A 56 30.94 -68.12 -17.33
C ASP A 56 29.53 -68.71 -17.75
N HIS A 57 28.88 -68.49 -18.88
CA HIS A 57 29.08 -67.68 -20.08
C HIS A 57 27.68 -67.50 -20.76
N ASP A 58 27.61 -66.59 -21.75
CA ASP A 58 26.69 -66.59 -22.91
C ASP A 58 25.21 -66.09 -22.82
N HIS A 59 25.06 -64.85 -23.34
CA HIS A 59 24.17 -64.42 -24.44
C HIS A 59 22.63 -64.30 -24.28
N ASP A 60 22.22 -63.02 -24.12
CA ASP A 60 21.26 -62.26 -24.96
C ASP A 60 19.82 -62.78 -25.21
N ALA A 61 18.84 -62.17 -24.50
CA ALA A 61 17.65 -61.52 -25.10
C ALA A 61 16.76 -60.80 -24.05
N GLU A 62 16.14 -59.67 -24.45
CA GLU A 62 15.07 -58.96 -23.73
C GLU A 62 13.70 -59.70 -23.83
N PRO A 63 12.56 -59.12 -23.38
CA PRO A 63 12.19 -58.77 -22.01
C PRO A 63 10.91 -59.52 -21.56
N LEU A 64 10.69 -59.71 -20.25
CA LEU A 64 9.55 -60.51 -19.76
C LEU A 64 8.22 -59.74 -19.67
N THR A 65 7.27 -60.13 -20.53
CA THR A 65 5.84 -59.81 -20.45
C THR A 65 5.04 -60.76 -19.56
N VAL A 66 3.88 -60.30 -19.12
CA VAL A 66 2.82 -60.98 -18.35
C VAL A 66 2.38 -62.35 -18.92
N PRO A 67 2.07 -63.37 -18.08
CA PRO A 67 1.30 -64.56 -18.47
C PRO A 67 -0.18 -64.54 -18.00
N THR A 68 -1.02 -65.34 -18.66
CA THR A 68 -2.48 -65.17 -18.75
C THR A 68 -3.35 -66.36 -18.27
N ASN A 69 -4.57 -66.03 -17.81
CA ASN A 69 -5.91 -66.68 -17.97
C ASN A 69 -6.03 -68.17 -18.43
N PRO A 70 -7.01 -68.96 -17.92
CA PRO A 70 -8.23 -69.19 -18.73
C PRO A 70 -9.58 -69.46 -17.98
N ASN A 71 -10.70 -69.31 -18.73
CA ASN A 71 -12.11 -69.55 -18.36
C ASN A 71 -12.51 -71.02 -18.05
N ALA A 72 -13.60 -71.24 -17.27
CA ALA A 72 -14.85 -71.92 -17.73
C ALA A 72 -15.93 -72.20 -16.64
N THR A 73 -17.21 -71.96 -16.99
CA THR A 73 -18.49 -72.63 -16.57
C THR A 73 -18.77 -72.98 -15.08
N ALA A 74 -19.77 -72.46 -14.35
CA ALA A 74 -21.24 -72.35 -14.53
C ALA A 74 -22.10 -73.55 -14.04
N THR A 75 -22.91 -73.37 -12.95
CA THR A 75 -24.40 -73.54 -12.93
C THR A 75 -25.08 -73.44 -11.52
N ASN A 76 -26.22 -72.72 -11.50
CA ASN A 76 -27.47 -72.93 -10.70
C ASN A 76 -27.55 -72.71 -9.15
N GLN A 77 -27.85 -71.45 -8.78
CA GLN A 77 -29.03 -70.91 -8.03
C GLN A 77 -29.98 -71.84 -7.21
N PRO A 78 -30.70 -71.34 -6.15
CA PRO A 78 -31.28 -69.97 -6.07
C PRO A 78 -31.21 -69.22 -4.72
N THR A 79 -31.38 -67.89 -4.76
CA THR A 79 -32.54 -67.18 -4.16
C THR A 79 -32.60 -65.68 -4.52
N ALA A 80 -33.82 -65.19 -4.79
CA ALA A 80 -34.34 -63.81 -4.75
C ALA A 80 -33.61 -62.64 -5.47
N ASN A 81 -34.38 -61.91 -6.29
CA ASN A 81 -33.96 -60.71 -7.04
C ASN A 81 -33.61 -59.49 -6.16
N VAL A 82 -32.54 -58.79 -6.54
CA VAL A 82 -32.42 -57.33 -6.44
C VAL A 82 -32.03 -56.83 -7.85
N PRO A 83 -32.71 -55.83 -8.44
CA PRO A 83 -32.35 -55.32 -9.76
C PRO A 83 -31.03 -54.51 -9.71
N PRO A 84 -30.16 -54.60 -10.72
CA PRO A 84 -28.91 -53.84 -10.75
C PRO A 84 -29.17 -52.36 -11.02
N ALA A 85 -28.47 -51.48 -10.30
CA ALA A 85 -28.47 -50.05 -10.56
C ALA A 85 -27.69 -49.72 -11.86
N PRO A 86 -28.11 -48.71 -12.64
CA PRO A 86 -27.44 -48.36 -13.89
C PRO A 86 -26.13 -47.60 -13.66
N THR A 87 -25.09 -47.95 -14.43
CA THR A 87 -23.82 -47.22 -14.51
C THR A 87 -24.01 -45.88 -15.23
N ALA A 88 -23.96 -44.77 -14.49
CA ALA A 88 -23.97 -43.44 -15.07
C ALA A 88 -22.58 -43.04 -15.62
N GLN A 89 -22.56 -42.37 -16.78
CA GLN A 89 -21.34 -41.71 -17.28
C GLN A 89 -21.04 -40.45 -16.46
N ALA A 90 -19.76 -40.08 -16.38
CA ALA A 90 -19.35 -38.84 -15.73
C ALA A 90 -19.95 -37.62 -16.48
N PRO A 91 -20.50 -36.62 -15.77
CA PRO A 91 -21.11 -35.45 -16.40
C PRO A 91 -20.07 -34.59 -17.13
N SER A 92 -20.48 -33.90 -18.20
CA SER A 92 -19.66 -32.88 -18.85
C SER A 92 -19.42 -31.67 -17.94
N LEU A 93 -18.43 -30.83 -18.26
CA LEU A 93 -18.15 -29.63 -17.45
C LEU A 93 -19.36 -28.70 -17.38
N LEU A 94 -20.07 -28.47 -18.50
CA LEU A 94 -21.33 -27.72 -18.50
C LEU A 94 -22.45 -28.40 -17.69
N GLN A 95 -22.52 -29.73 -17.65
CA GLN A 95 -23.48 -30.45 -16.79
C GLN A 95 -23.14 -30.31 -15.31
N ALA A 96 -21.86 -30.37 -14.94
CA ALA A 96 -21.39 -30.16 -13.58
C ALA A 96 -21.64 -28.72 -13.11
N VAL A 97 -21.32 -27.73 -13.94
CA VAL A 97 -21.58 -26.29 -13.68
C VAL A 97 -23.08 -26.03 -13.57
N ALA A 98 -23.89 -26.53 -14.51
CA ALA A 98 -25.35 -26.42 -14.46
C ALA A 98 -25.94 -27.01 -13.18
N THR A 99 -25.45 -28.18 -12.76
CA THR A 99 -25.89 -28.85 -11.53
C THR A 99 -25.47 -28.05 -10.27
N ARG A 100 -24.21 -27.58 -10.20
CA ARG A 100 -23.70 -26.80 -9.05
C ARG A 100 -24.39 -25.43 -8.93
N ALA A 101 -24.63 -24.76 -10.06
CA ALA A 101 -25.30 -23.45 -10.09
C ALA A 101 -26.84 -23.53 -10.05
N SER A 102 -27.43 -24.73 -10.14
CA SER A 102 -28.88 -24.94 -10.31
C SER A 102 -29.48 -24.23 -11.53
N LEU A 103 -28.72 -24.13 -12.62
CA LEU A 103 -29.11 -23.48 -13.87
C LEU A 103 -29.38 -24.51 -14.99
N PRO A 104 -30.28 -24.23 -15.95
CA PRO A 104 -30.40 -25.06 -17.15
C PRO A 104 -29.13 -24.95 -18.02
N ILE A 105 -28.66 -26.09 -18.54
CA ILE A 105 -27.50 -26.13 -19.46
C ILE A 105 -27.79 -25.25 -20.68
N PRO A 106 -26.88 -24.34 -21.10
CA PRO A 106 -27.11 -23.49 -22.26
C PRO A 106 -27.32 -24.30 -23.54
N THR A 107 -28.35 -23.93 -24.26
CA THR A 107 -28.69 -24.44 -25.60
C THR A 107 -28.75 -23.28 -26.58
N LYS A 108 -28.82 -23.58 -27.88
CA LYS A 108 -29.00 -22.54 -28.91
C LYS A 108 -30.25 -21.68 -28.71
N ASP A 109 -31.24 -22.15 -27.94
CA ASP A 109 -32.49 -21.45 -27.66
C ASP A 109 -32.43 -20.64 -26.33
N SER A 110 -31.38 -20.81 -25.52
CA SER A 110 -31.19 -20.08 -24.25
C SER A 110 -31.02 -18.56 -24.47
N SER A 111 -31.44 -17.73 -23.50
CA SER A 111 -31.28 -16.27 -23.58
C SER A 111 -29.81 -15.85 -23.57
N VAL A 112 -29.54 -14.62 -24.03
CA VAL A 112 -28.21 -14.00 -23.96
C VAL A 112 -27.70 -13.99 -22.51
N ASP A 113 -28.52 -13.51 -21.57
CA ASP A 113 -28.22 -13.54 -20.13
C ASP A 113 -27.79 -14.93 -19.63
N ALA A 114 -28.51 -16.00 -20.03
CA ALA A 114 -28.21 -17.36 -19.60
C ALA A 114 -26.88 -17.87 -20.16
N ILE A 115 -26.56 -17.56 -21.42
CA ILE A 115 -25.27 -17.92 -22.02
C ILE A 115 -24.14 -17.15 -21.34
N GLN A 116 -24.30 -15.84 -21.16
CA GLN A 116 -23.31 -14.98 -20.51
C GLN A 116 -23.12 -15.32 -19.01
N GLN A 117 -24.17 -15.79 -18.32
CA GLN A 117 -24.07 -16.27 -16.94
C GLN A 117 -23.16 -17.49 -16.82
N PHE A 118 -23.28 -18.48 -17.72
CA PHE A 118 -22.38 -19.63 -17.76
C PHE A 118 -20.95 -19.24 -18.14
N ILE A 119 -20.78 -18.26 -19.04
CA ILE A 119 -19.47 -17.71 -19.38
C ILE A 119 -18.81 -17.10 -18.14
N SER A 120 -19.50 -16.21 -17.40
CA SER A 120 -18.99 -15.62 -16.15
C SER A 120 -18.53 -16.68 -15.16
N ILE A 121 -19.36 -17.71 -14.92
CA ILE A 121 -19.01 -18.81 -14.02
C ILE A 121 -17.74 -19.52 -14.50
N LEU A 122 -17.63 -19.88 -15.78
CA LEU A 122 -16.45 -20.57 -16.33
C LEU A 122 -15.16 -19.75 -16.28
N ILE A 123 -15.22 -18.41 -16.39
CA ILE A 123 -14.03 -17.56 -16.24
C ILE A 123 -13.52 -17.61 -14.80
N GLN A 124 -14.44 -17.59 -13.84
CA GLN A 124 -14.17 -17.59 -12.39
C GLN A 124 -13.70 -18.95 -11.85
N ILE A 125 -13.82 -20.05 -12.61
CA ILE A 125 -13.29 -21.35 -12.19
C ILE A 125 -11.75 -21.30 -12.16
N PRO A 126 -11.12 -21.50 -11.00
CA PRO A 126 -9.68 -21.40 -10.87
C PRO A 126 -8.98 -22.77 -11.16
N PRO A 127 -7.75 -22.80 -11.69
CA PRO A 127 -7.01 -24.04 -12.02
C PRO A 127 -6.60 -24.92 -10.81
N GLN A 128 -7.54 -25.76 -10.33
CA GLN A 128 -7.53 -26.58 -9.10
C GLN A 128 -6.39 -27.63 -8.86
N SER A 129 -5.27 -27.64 -9.60
CA SER A 129 -4.17 -28.60 -9.40
C SER A 129 -2.82 -27.91 -9.22
N GLN A 130 -1.91 -28.51 -8.43
CA GLN A 130 -0.51 -28.09 -8.36
C GLN A 130 0.36 -28.71 -9.47
N ASN A 131 -0.17 -29.67 -10.24
CA ASN A 131 0.54 -30.28 -11.36
C ASN A 131 0.26 -29.49 -12.65
N GLN A 132 1.30 -28.87 -13.22
CA GLN A 132 1.23 -28.05 -14.43
C GLN A 132 0.55 -28.77 -15.62
N GLN A 133 0.73 -30.09 -15.75
CA GLN A 133 0.11 -30.88 -16.82
C GLN A 133 -1.41 -31.07 -16.60
N GLN A 134 -1.85 -31.17 -15.34
CA GLN A 134 -3.27 -31.22 -14.99
C GLN A 134 -3.93 -29.84 -15.03
N GLN A 135 -3.23 -28.78 -14.61
CA GLN A 135 -3.67 -27.39 -14.81
C GLN A 135 -3.89 -27.11 -16.29
N MET A 136 -2.98 -27.53 -17.15
CA MET A 136 -3.11 -27.38 -18.60
C MET A 136 -4.30 -28.19 -19.16
N GLN A 137 -4.51 -29.44 -18.72
CA GLN A 137 -5.67 -30.24 -19.13
C GLN A 137 -7.01 -29.63 -18.70
N PHE A 138 -7.10 -29.13 -17.46
CA PHE A 138 -8.30 -28.50 -16.93
C PHE A 138 -8.57 -27.11 -17.54
N GLY A 139 -7.51 -26.31 -17.70
CA GLY A 139 -7.53 -25.05 -18.43
C GLY A 139 -8.02 -25.24 -19.87
N MET A 140 -7.60 -26.30 -20.56
CA MET A 140 -8.10 -26.65 -21.90
C MET A 140 -9.58 -27.07 -21.90
N LEU A 141 -10.08 -27.74 -20.87
CA LEU A 141 -11.52 -28.06 -20.74
C LEU A 141 -12.37 -26.79 -20.60
N ILE A 142 -11.98 -25.87 -19.71
CA ILE A 142 -12.67 -24.57 -19.54
C ILE A 142 -12.58 -23.74 -20.84
N THR A 143 -11.41 -23.72 -21.48
CA THR A 143 -11.14 -22.99 -22.72
C THR A 143 -12.05 -23.47 -23.87
N ASN A 144 -12.28 -24.78 -23.98
CA ASN A 144 -13.23 -25.35 -24.95
C ASN A 144 -14.68 -24.93 -24.68
N GLU A 145 -15.13 -24.93 -23.41
CA GLU A 145 -16.52 -24.55 -23.10
C GLU A 145 -16.75 -23.04 -23.22
N LEU A 146 -15.76 -22.20 -22.89
CA LEU A 146 -15.80 -20.76 -23.17
C LEU A 146 -15.86 -20.49 -24.69
N GLN A 147 -15.11 -21.24 -25.51
CA GLN A 147 -15.19 -21.17 -26.97
C GLN A 147 -16.58 -21.58 -27.48
N ASN A 148 -17.18 -22.64 -26.92
CA ASN A 148 -18.54 -23.09 -27.27
C ASN A 148 -19.60 -22.03 -26.94
N LEU A 149 -19.57 -21.47 -25.72
CA LEU A 149 -20.56 -20.52 -25.26
C LEU A 149 -20.43 -19.15 -25.94
N SER A 150 -19.22 -18.63 -26.13
CA SER A 150 -19.02 -17.39 -26.90
C SER A 150 -19.46 -17.52 -28.35
N SER A 151 -19.22 -18.67 -28.98
CA SER A 151 -19.73 -18.98 -30.32
C SER A 151 -21.27 -19.14 -30.34
N MET A 152 -21.86 -19.64 -29.26
CA MET A 152 -23.32 -19.73 -29.10
C MET A 152 -23.95 -18.35 -28.91
N LEU A 153 -23.32 -17.48 -28.11
CA LEU A 153 -23.72 -16.09 -27.91
C LEU A 153 -23.69 -15.32 -29.24
N LEU A 154 -22.55 -15.28 -29.92
CA LEU A 154 -22.36 -14.57 -31.18
C LEU A 154 -23.18 -15.15 -32.36
N SER A 155 -23.82 -16.32 -32.19
CA SER A 155 -24.76 -16.88 -33.17
C SER A 155 -26.20 -16.36 -33.03
N LYS A 156 -26.48 -15.49 -32.05
CA LYS A 156 -27.78 -14.84 -31.85
C LYS A 156 -27.98 -13.66 -32.81
N GLU A 157 -29.19 -13.53 -33.34
CA GLU A 157 -29.61 -12.34 -34.08
C GLU A 157 -30.02 -11.21 -33.13
N GLY A 158 -29.77 -9.95 -33.52
CA GLY A 158 -30.24 -8.78 -32.78
C GLY A 158 -29.48 -8.46 -31.48
N LEU A 159 -28.23 -8.91 -31.35
CA LEU A 159 -27.34 -8.51 -30.25
C LEU A 159 -27.00 -7.01 -30.33
N SER A 160 -26.87 -6.37 -29.17
CA SER A 160 -26.28 -5.04 -29.04
C SER A 160 -24.75 -5.05 -29.24
N GLU A 161 -24.18 -3.87 -29.45
CA GLU A 161 -22.72 -3.68 -29.57
C GLU A 161 -21.98 -4.22 -28.35
N THR A 162 -22.48 -3.92 -27.15
CA THR A 162 -21.90 -4.38 -25.88
C THR A 162 -21.94 -5.90 -25.73
N GLU A 163 -23.03 -6.55 -26.15
CA GLU A 163 -23.15 -8.02 -26.09
C GLU A 163 -22.25 -8.71 -27.13
N ARG A 164 -22.07 -8.11 -28.32
CA ARG A 164 -21.11 -8.56 -29.33
C ARG A 164 -19.67 -8.39 -28.84
N ARG A 165 -19.30 -7.20 -28.34
CA ARG A 165 -17.98 -6.93 -27.74
C ARG A 165 -17.67 -7.94 -26.65
N TYR A 166 -18.59 -8.14 -25.69
CA TYR A 166 -18.45 -9.17 -24.65
C TYR A 166 -18.19 -10.56 -25.26
N GLY A 167 -18.96 -10.98 -26.26
CA GLY A 167 -18.73 -12.26 -26.95
C GLY A 167 -17.34 -12.38 -27.58
N TYR A 168 -16.79 -11.30 -28.13
CA TYR A 168 -15.46 -11.25 -28.72
C TYR A 168 -14.33 -11.20 -27.68
N ASP A 169 -14.48 -10.46 -26.59
CA ASP A 169 -13.50 -10.40 -25.49
C ASP A 169 -13.31 -11.78 -24.82
N ILE A 170 -14.37 -12.58 -24.77
CA ILE A 170 -14.31 -13.98 -24.31
C ILE A 170 -13.51 -14.85 -25.29
N LYS A 171 -13.71 -14.67 -26.60
CA LYS A 171 -12.87 -15.35 -27.61
C LYS A 171 -11.41 -14.89 -27.52
N GLN A 172 -11.13 -13.61 -27.27
CA GLN A 172 -9.76 -13.13 -27.02
C GLN A 172 -9.15 -13.78 -25.76
N THR A 173 -9.92 -13.88 -24.67
CA THR A 173 -9.52 -14.52 -23.42
C THR A 173 -9.15 -15.99 -23.63
N VAL A 174 -9.98 -16.74 -24.37
CA VAL A 174 -9.70 -18.12 -24.80
C VAL A 174 -8.38 -18.22 -25.55
N ILE A 175 -8.15 -17.31 -26.51
CA ILE A 175 -6.95 -17.31 -27.36
C ILE A 175 -5.68 -16.90 -26.59
N SER A 176 -5.81 -16.00 -25.61
CA SER A 176 -4.74 -15.62 -24.69
C SER A 176 -4.32 -16.80 -23.79
N ARG A 177 -5.29 -17.54 -23.24
CA ARG A 177 -5.03 -18.80 -22.50
C ARG A 177 -4.31 -19.83 -23.37
N LEU A 178 -4.72 -19.99 -24.63
CA LEU A 178 -4.05 -20.89 -25.59
C LEU A 178 -2.61 -20.46 -25.89
N HIS A 179 -2.32 -19.15 -26.01
CA HIS A 179 -0.95 -18.64 -26.12
C HIS A 179 -0.11 -18.96 -24.88
N GLN A 180 -0.67 -18.80 -23.66
CA GLN A 180 0.02 -19.14 -22.40
C GLN A 180 0.35 -20.64 -22.29
N PHE A 181 -0.50 -21.51 -22.85
CA PHE A 181 -0.25 -22.95 -22.94
C PHE A 181 0.64 -23.36 -24.13
N GLY A 182 1.08 -22.41 -24.96
CA GLY A 182 1.93 -22.67 -26.12
C GLY A 182 1.24 -23.43 -27.26
N ASP A 183 -0.09 -23.36 -27.37
CA ASP A 183 -0.80 -24.03 -28.47
C ASP A 183 -0.44 -23.37 -29.82
N PRO A 184 0.16 -24.10 -30.78
CA PRO A 184 0.56 -23.54 -32.07
C PRO A 184 -0.60 -23.02 -32.92
N LYS A 185 -1.86 -23.33 -32.55
CA LYS A 185 -3.06 -22.81 -33.22
C LYS A 185 -3.50 -21.45 -32.69
N ALA A 186 -3.03 -20.99 -31.53
CA ALA A 186 -3.53 -19.77 -30.89
C ALA A 186 -3.49 -18.55 -31.82
N LEU A 187 -2.35 -18.33 -32.51
CA LEU A 187 -2.19 -17.26 -33.49
C LEU A 187 -3.14 -17.39 -34.71
N SER A 188 -3.45 -18.62 -35.14
CA SER A 188 -4.40 -18.86 -36.22
C SER A 188 -5.86 -18.62 -35.80
N MET A 189 -6.19 -18.89 -34.53
CA MET A 189 -7.49 -18.58 -33.94
C MET A 189 -7.65 -17.07 -33.71
N GLN A 190 -6.58 -16.38 -33.31
CA GLN A 190 -6.54 -14.92 -33.20
C GLN A 190 -6.86 -14.24 -34.54
N LEU A 191 -6.29 -14.75 -35.64
CA LEU A 191 -6.58 -14.25 -36.97
C LEU A 191 -8.02 -14.58 -37.42
N ALA A 192 -8.55 -15.76 -37.07
CA ALA A 192 -9.94 -16.11 -37.36
C ALA A 192 -10.94 -15.20 -36.62
N LEU A 193 -10.73 -14.99 -35.32
CA LEU A 193 -11.50 -14.05 -34.50
C LEU A 193 -11.45 -12.63 -35.07
N ALA A 194 -10.27 -12.15 -35.41
CA ALA A 194 -10.11 -10.80 -35.91
C ALA A 194 -10.83 -10.59 -37.26
N ASN A 195 -10.83 -11.59 -38.14
CA ASN A 195 -11.63 -11.57 -39.37
C ASN A 195 -13.15 -11.66 -39.12
N GLU A 196 -13.57 -12.37 -38.08
CA GLU A 196 -14.96 -12.43 -37.62
C GLU A 196 -15.43 -11.05 -37.13
N MET A 197 -14.67 -10.43 -36.23
CA MET A 197 -14.89 -9.05 -35.76
C MET A 197 -14.85 -8.04 -36.91
N ALA A 198 -13.89 -8.16 -37.84
CA ALA A 198 -13.75 -7.27 -39.00
C ALA A 198 -14.97 -7.27 -39.94
N SER A 199 -15.82 -8.30 -39.84
CA SER A 199 -17.03 -8.50 -40.64
C SER A 199 -18.32 -8.22 -39.85
N ASP A 200 -18.21 -7.69 -38.62
CA ASP A 200 -19.34 -7.34 -37.78
C ASP A 200 -20.15 -6.15 -38.36
N GLU A 201 -21.42 -6.04 -37.96
CA GLU A 201 -22.32 -4.97 -38.39
C GLU A 201 -22.09 -3.66 -37.63
N HIS A 202 -21.49 -3.70 -36.44
CA HIS A 202 -21.11 -2.54 -35.66
C HIS A 202 -19.76 -1.97 -36.13
N GLU A 203 -19.76 -0.72 -36.57
CA GLU A 203 -18.59 -0.08 -37.19
C GLU A 203 -17.37 -0.02 -36.26
N ALA A 204 -17.56 0.21 -34.96
CA ALA A 204 -16.49 0.22 -33.96
C ALA A 204 -15.83 -1.17 -33.80
N ILE A 205 -16.62 -2.22 -33.64
CA ILE A 205 -16.14 -3.61 -33.55
C ILE A 205 -15.46 -4.03 -34.86
N ALA A 206 -16.05 -3.67 -36.01
CA ALA A 206 -15.48 -3.93 -37.32
C ALA A 206 -14.14 -3.23 -37.53
N LYS A 207 -13.95 -2.02 -36.98
CA LYS A 207 -12.68 -1.29 -37.00
C LYS A 207 -11.63 -1.97 -36.11
N GLU A 208 -11.98 -2.33 -34.87
CA GLU A 208 -11.08 -3.06 -33.96
C GLU A 208 -10.67 -4.43 -34.51
N GLY A 209 -11.61 -5.20 -35.06
CA GLY A 209 -11.36 -6.50 -35.67
C GLY A 209 -10.36 -6.42 -36.83
N LYS A 210 -10.52 -5.43 -37.70
CA LYS A 210 -9.56 -5.16 -38.79
C LYS A 210 -8.16 -4.81 -38.23
N LEU A 211 -8.07 -4.01 -37.17
CA LEU A 211 -6.79 -3.61 -36.57
C LEU A 211 -6.11 -4.81 -35.89
N LEU A 212 -6.86 -5.62 -35.16
CA LEU A 212 -6.38 -6.87 -34.56
C LEU A 212 -5.93 -7.87 -35.63
N ALA A 213 -6.63 -7.95 -36.77
CA ALA A 213 -6.28 -8.82 -37.88
C ALA A 213 -4.94 -8.39 -38.50
N PHE A 214 -4.72 -7.09 -38.63
CA PHE A 214 -3.46 -6.51 -39.08
C PHE A 214 -2.31 -6.82 -38.11
N ILE A 215 -2.47 -6.54 -36.80
CA ILE A 215 -1.47 -6.84 -35.76
C ILE A 215 -1.09 -8.34 -35.77
N THR A 216 -2.09 -9.22 -35.79
CA THR A 216 -1.90 -10.68 -35.77
C THR A 216 -1.21 -11.19 -37.04
N THR A 217 -1.59 -10.65 -38.21
CA THR A 217 -0.97 -10.99 -39.49
C THR A 217 0.48 -10.51 -39.55
N THR A 218 0.77 -9.33 -38.99
CA THR A 218 2.11 -8.78 -38.81
C THR A 218 2.99 -9.71 -37.95
N GLN A 219 2.52 -10.10 -36.76
CA GLN A 219 3.24 -11.04 -35.88
C GLN A 219 3.58 -12.36 -36.60
N LYS A 220 2.59 -12.95 -37.29
CA LYS A 220 2.79 -14.18 -38.08
C LYS A 220 3.85 -14.01 -39.17
N ARG A 221 3.78 -12.93 -39.95
CA ARG A 221 4.72 -12.63 -41.04
C ARG A 221 6.15 -12.46 -40.52
N LEU A 222 6.34 -11.72 -39.43
CA LEU A 222 7.66 -11.52 -38.82
C LEU A 222 8.28 -12.83 -38.32
N SER A 223 7.49 -13.68 -37.66
CA SER A 223 7.94 -15.01 -37.22
C SER A 223 8.36 -15.90 -38.41
N GLU A 224 7.55 -15.95 -39.47
CA GLU A 224 7.91 -16.69 -40.69
C GLU A 224 9.15 -16.11 -41.39
N ALA A 225 9.33 -14.79 -41.37
CA ALA A 225 10.44 -14.11 -42.02
C ALA A 225 11.77 -14.32 -41.28
N GLN A 226 11.76 -14.30 -39.95
CA GLN A 226 12.92 -14.66 -39.12
C GLN A 226 13.38 -16.10 -39.42
N GLY A 227 12.45 -17.05 -39.53
CA GLY A 227 12.77 -18.44 -39.88
C GLY A 227 13.26 -18.67 -41.31
N LYS A 228 12.93 -17.77 -42.25
CA LYS A 228 13.32 -17.84 -43.68
C LYS A 228 14.52 -16.95 -44.05
N GLY A 229 14.95 -16.05 -43.15
CA GLY A 229 15.97 -15.04 -43.43
C GLY A 229 15.49 -13.87 -44.31
N ASP A 230 14.17 -13.69 -44.48
CA ASP A 230 13.55 -12.67 -45.35
C ASP A 230 12.95 -11.50 -44.53
N VAL A 231 13.64 -11.14 -43.45
CA VAL A 231 13.18 -10.13 -42.47
C VAL A 231 13.00 -8.76 -43.12
N VAL A 232 13.99 -8.28 -43.88
CA VAL A 232 14.01 -6.95 -44.51
C VAL A 232 12.80 -6.74 -45.44
N THR A 233 12.58 -7.65 -46.41
CA THR A 233 11.44 -7.57 -47.33
C THR A 233 10.10 -7.59 -46.58
N THR A 234 10.02 -8.38 -45.51
CA THR A 234 8.80 -8.54 -44.72
C THR A 234 8.50 -7.31 -43.88
N VAL A 235 9.50 -6.73 -43.20
CA VAL A 235 9.38 -5.48 -42.45
C VAL A 235 8.96 -4.34 -43.37
N ALA A 236 9.60 -4.17 -44.52
CA ALA A 236 9.22 -3.16 -45.52
C ALA A 236 7.76 -3.29 -45.97
N ALA A 237 7.29 -4.52 -46.21
CA ALA A 237 5.91 -4.78 -46.59
C ALA A 237 4.90 -4.54 -45.45
N ILE A 238 5.29 -4.76 -44.19
CA ILE A 238 4.44 -4.46 -43.03
C ILE A 238 4.36 -2.95 -42.79
N SER A 239 5.49 -2.24 -42.78
CA SER A 239 5.51 -0.78 -42.62
C SER A 239 4.63 -0.09 -43.65
N LYS A 240 4.69 -0.50 -44.92
CA LYS A 240 3.84 0.04 -45.98
C LYS A 240 2.33 -0.18 -45.74
N GLU A 241 1.95 -1.32 -45.19
CA GLU A 241 0.54 -1.64 -44.89
C GLU A 241 0.06 -0.90 -43.64
N ALA A 242 0.88 -0.84 -42.59
CA ALA A 242 0.63 -0.04 -41.39
C ALA A 242 0.41 1.45 -41.68
N ILE A 243 1.08 2.02 -42.69
CA ILE A 243 0.90 3.43 -43.06
C ILE A 243 -0.51 3.71 -43.60
N THR A 244 -1.14 2.74 -44.28
CA THR A 244 -2.52 2.89 -44.80
C THR A 244 -3.57 2.92 -43.70
N TRP A 245 -3.26 2.41 -42.51
CA TRP A 245 -4.12 2.51 -41.33
C TRP A 245 -4.22 3.92 -40.76
N ILE A 246 -3.25 4.79 -41.06
CA ILE A 246 -3.24 6.16 -40.56
C ILE A 246 -4.26 7.03 -41.31
N ASP A 247 -4.62 6.68 -42.54
CA ASP A 247 -5.61 7.39 -43.36
C ASP A 247 -7.00 7.38 -42.72
N GLY A 248 -7.46 8.55 -42.24
CA GLY A 248 -8.76 8.72 -41.59
C GLY A 248 -8.80 8.32 -40.11
N ASN A 249 -7.64 8.09 -39.49
CA ASN A 249 -7.51 7.71 -38.07
C ASN A 249 -6.53 8.62 -37.30
N GLU A 250 -6.23 9.82 -37.79
CA GLU A 250 -5.22 10.74 -37.25
C GLU A 250 -5.54 11.33 -35.85
N ALA A 251 -6.70 10.99 -35.27
CA ALA A 251 -7.10 11.31 -33.89
C ALA A 251 -7.40 10.07 -33.03
N ASP A 252 -7.13 8.86 -33.53
CA ASP A 252 -7.43 7.60 -32.84
C ASP A 252 -6.24 7.12 -32.00
N ALA A 253 -6.40 7.15 -30.67
CA ALA A 253 -5.36 6.75 -29.72
C ALA A 253 -5.01 5.26 -29.77
N SER A 254 -5.98 4.40 -30.09
CA SER A 254 -5.79 2.95 -30.20
C SER A 254 -4.98 2.61 -31.46
N VAL A 255 -5.28 3.26 -32.58
CA VAL A 255 -4.50 3.15 -33.82
C VAL A 255 -3.09 3.72 -33.61
N PHE A 256 -2.94 4.92 -33.05
CA PHE A 256 -1.63 5.52 -32.78
C PHE A 256 -0.75 4.60 -31.91
N THR A 257 -1.27 4.12 -30.78
CA THR A 257 -0.53 3.27 -29.84
C THR A 257 -0.16 1.93 -30.46
N SER A 258 -1.10 1.28 -31.16
CA SER A 258 -0.85 -0.02 -31.82
C SER A 258 0.22 0.08 -32.90
N LEU A 259 0.14 1.11 -33.76
CA LEU A 259 1.10 1.31 -34.84
C LEU A 259 2.46 1.79 -34.29
N GLN A 260 2.51 2.58 -33.21
CA GLN A 260 3.76 2.95 -32.54
C GLN A 260 4.48 1.70 -31.99
N GLN A 261 3.75 0.79 -31.33
CA GLN A 261 4.30 -0.47 -30.84
C GLN A 261 4.83 -1.36 -31.98
N ILE A 262 4.08 -1.48 -33.09
CA ILE A 262 4.57 -2.16 -34.29
C ILE A 262 5.84 -1.48 -34.80
N GLY A 263 5.86 -0.15 -34.97
CA GLY A 263 7.01 0.60 -35.47
C GLY A 263 8.27 0.40 -34.62
N LEU A 264 8.15 0.45 -33.28
CA LEU A 264 9.25 0.18 -32.34
C LEU A 264 9.75 -1.27 -32.40
N TYR A 265 8.86 -2.24 -32.62
CA TYR A 265 9.26 -3.64 -32.77
C TYR A 265 9.94 -3.90 -34.13
N LEU A 266 9.43 -3.29 -35.20
CA LEU A 266 10.02 -3.37 -36.53
C LEU A 266 11.39 -2.71 -36.57
N SER A 267 11.59 -1.55 -35.92
CA SER A 267 12.89 -0.86 -35.91
C SER A 267 13.99 -1.60 -35.16
N GLN A 268 13.63 -2.44 -34.18
CA GLN A 268 14.57 -3.38 -33.54
C GLN A 268 15.02 -4.52 -34.47
N MET A 269 14.16 -4.93 -35.42
CA MET A 269 14.44 -6.03 -36.35
C MET A 269 15.13 -5.58 -37.63
N ASP A 270 14.73 -4.43 -38.17
CA ASP A 270 15.30 -3.76 -39.34
C ASP A 270 15.07 -2.24 -39.18
N PRO A 271 16.08 -1.49 -38.69
CA PRO A 271 15.97 -0.05 -38.47
C PRO A 271 15.63 0.73 -39.74
N GLU A 272 16.08 0.30 -40.92
CA GLU A 272 15.87 1.05 -42.17
C GLU A 272 14.39 1.07 -42.54
N ASN A 273 13.72 -0.08 -42.50
CA ASN A 273 12.31 -0.20 -42.88
C ASN A 273 11.32 -0.03 -41.72
N GLY A 274 11.72 -0.32 -40.47
CA GLY A 274 10.87 -0.12 -39.29
C GLY A 274 10.67 1.36 -38.97
N ASN A 275 11.72 2.18 -39.12
CA ASN A 275 11.63 3.62 -38.89
C ASN A 275 10.75 4.35 -39.92
N VAL A 276 10.48 3.78 -41.10
CA VAL A 276 9.54 4.34 -42.09
C VAL A 276 8.12 4.46 -41.52
N LEU A 277 7.70 3.48 -40.71
CA LEU A 277 6.40 3.54 -40.03
C LEU A 277 6.40 4.60 -38.92
N LEU A 278 7.44 4.64 -38.10
CA LEU A 278 7.59 5.63 -37.02
C LEU A 278 7.62 7.06 -37.55
N ASP A 279 8.39 7.33 -38.61
CA ASP A 279 8.43 8.60 -39.33
C ASP A 279 7.05 8.99 -39.90
N SER A 280 6.32 8.03 -40.48
CA SER A 280 4.97 8.26 -41.01
C SER A 280 3.95 8.57 -39.91
N LEU A 281 4.00 7.84 -38.78
CA LEU A 281 3.18 8.11 -37.61
C LEU A 281 3.46 9.49 -37.05
N GLY A 282 4.73 9.80 -36.81
CA GLY A 282 5.15 11.08 -36.28
C GLY A 282 4.68 12.24 -37.17
N LYS A 283 4.90 12.17 -38.48
CA LYS A 283 4.45 13.21 -39.42
C LYS A 283 2.94 13.41 -39.40
N ARG A 284 2.16 12.32 -39.49
CA ARG A 284 0.70 12.40 -39.63
C ARG A 284 -0.01 12.78 -38.32
N PHE A 285 0.41 12.20 -37.20
CA PHE A 285 -0.19 12.48 -35.90
C PHE A 285 0.35 13.76 -35.23
N SER A 286 1.47 14.36 -35.69
CA SER A 286 2.02 15.62 -35.14
C SER A 286 1.07 16.83 -35.15
N THR A 287 -0.01 16.74 -35.94
CA THR A 287 -1.07 17.76 -36.09
C THR A 287 -2.43 17.29 -35.58
N SER A 288 -2.47 16.18 -34.82
CA SER A 288 -3.69 15.67 -34.20
C SER A 288 -4.35 16.71 -33.29
N THR A 289 -5.69 16.66 -33.18
CA THR A 289 -6.45 17.49 -32.26
C THR A 289 -6.29 17.07 -30.81
N ASP A 290 -5.88 15.82 -30.55
CA ASP A 290 -5.46 15.37 -29.23
C ASP A 290 -4.02 15.84 -28.96
N ILE A 291 -3.85 16.68 -27.95
CA ILE A 291 -2.56 17.28 -27.61
C ILE A 291 -1.52 16.25 -27.15
N ASN A 292 -1.93 15.15 -26.53
CA ASN A 292 -1.04 14.09 -26.08
C ASN A 292 -0.58 13.24 -27.26
N ILE A 293 -1.48 12.88 -28.18
CA ILE A 293 -1.12 12.20 -29.42
C ILE A 293 -0.18 13.09 -30.24
N ALA A 294 -0.47 14.38 -30.39
CA ALA A 294 0.38 15.32 -31.13
C ALA A 294 1.78 15.49 -30.50
N ARG A 295 1.87 15.62 -29.16
CA ARG A 295 3.16 15.69 -28.43
C ARG A 295 3.96 14.40 -28.59
N ASN A 296 3.35 13.23 -28.40
CA ASN A 296 4.02 11.93 -28.56
C ASN A 296 4.43 11.64 -30.01
N ALA A 297 3.62 12.03 -31.00
CA ALA A 297 3.95 11.89 -32.41
C ALA A 297 5.17 12.75 -32.80
N ARG A 298 5.28 13.97 -32.26
CA ARG A 298 6.49 14.80 -32.42
C ARG A 298 7.71 14.13 -31.77
N ALA A 299 7.56 13.60 -30.55
CA ALA A 299 8.64 12.86 -29.89
C ALA A 299 9.17 11.65 -30.69
N ILE A 300 8.32 10.95 -31.46
CA ILE A 300 8.78 9.88 -32.38
C ILE A 300 9.71 10.43 -33.47
N LEU A 301 9.44 11.64 -34.00
CA LEU A 301 10.29 12.27 -35.03
C LEU A 301 11.65 12.73 -34.49
N GLU A 302 11.77 12.89 -33.17
CA GLU A 302 13.02 13.27 -32.50
C GLU A 302 13.99 12.06 -32.39
N GLN A 303 13.47 10.84 -32.25
CA GLN A 303 14.29 9.65 -31.95
C GLN A 303 15.44 9.39 -32.94
N PRO A 304 15.25 9.40 -34.29
CA PRO A 304 16.35 9.15 -35.21
C PRO A 304 17.49 10.18 -35.11
N LEU A 305 17.18 11.38 -34.62
CA LEU A 305 18.13 12.47 -34.45
C LEU A 305 18.94 12.30 -33.16
N ILE A 306 18.29 11.78 -32.10
CA ILE A 306 18.95 11.34 -30.86
C ILE A 306 19.89 10.17 -31.17
N ASP A 307 19.44 9.16 -31.91
CA ASP A 307 20.24 7.98 -32.26
C ASP A 307 21.47 8.36 -33.11
N GLN A 308 21.28 9.21 -34.14
CA GLN A 308 22.37 9.65 -35.03
C GLN A 308 23.37 10.62 -34.38
N SER A 309 23.04 11.21 -33.22
CA SER A 309 23.94 12.13 -32.52
C SER A 309 25.12 11.46 -31.82
N GLY A 310 25.09 10.13 -31.65
CA GLY A 310 26.06 9.40 -30.83
C GLY A 310 25.93 9.64 -29.31
N LEU A 311 24.94 10.43 -28.85
CA LEU A 311 24.75 10.80 -27.45
C LEU A 311 24.57 9.57 -26.54
N LEU A 312 23.75 8.60 -26.95
CA LEU A 312 23.48 7.39 -26.15
C LEU A 312 24.72 6.51 -25.99
N GLU A 313 25.53 6.37 -27.05
CA GLU A 313 26.81 5.65 -27.00
C GLU A 313 27.80 6.40 -26.11
N THR A 314 27.92 7.72 -26.27
CA THR A 314 28.82 8.56 -25.47
C THR A 314 28.43 8.51 -23.99
N ALA A 315 27.13 8.57 -23.66
CA ALA A 315 26.61 8.48 -22.29
C ALA A 315 26.89 7.12 -21.65
N ARG A 316 26.68 6.03 -22.39
CA ARG A 316 26.97 4.66 -21.94
C ARG A 316 28.45 4.48 -21.66
N ASP A 317 29.30 4.90 -22.59
CA ASP A 317 30.75 4.71 -22.50
C ASP A 317 31.36 5.59 -21.40
N TYR A 318 30.82 6.81 -21.20
CA TYR A 318 31.14 7.66 -20.06
C TYR A 318 30.75 7.02 -18.72
N SER A 319 29.55 6.45 -18.63
CA SER A 319 29.00 5.89 -17.38
C SER A 319 29.62 4.54 -16.99
N GLY A 320 30.01 3.72 -17.98
CA GLY A 320 30.67 2.43 -17.79
C GLY A 320 32.21 2.50 -17.75
N GLY A 321 32.80 3.62 -18.16
CA GLY A 321 34.24 3.85 -18.16
C GLY A 321 34.82 4.15 -16.78
N SER A 322 36.08 3.80 -16.58
CA SER A 322 36.89 4.33 -15.46
C SER A 322 37.01 5.85 -15.53
N GLU A 323 37.27 6.50 -14.40
CA GLU A 323 37.46 7.97 -14.32
C GLU A 323 38.53 8.48 -15.32
N ALA A 324 39.61 7.71 -15.52
CA ALA A 324 40.69 8.04 -16.45
C ALA A 324 40.33 7.85 -17.95
N THR A 325 39.18 7.24 -18.25
CA THR A 325 38.68 6.98 -19.61
C THR A 325 37.44 7.79 -19.97
N ARG A 326 36.92 8.60 -19.04
CA ARG A 326 35.78 9.49 -19.28
C ARG A 326 36.19 10.69 -20.14
N ASP A 327 35.39 11.03 -21.14
CA ASP A 327 35.58 12.22 -21.98
C ASP A 327 34.40 13.20 -21.85
N PRO A 328 34.50 14.20 -20.94
CA PRO A 328 33.49 15.26 -20.81
C PRO A 328 33.34 16.13 -22.07
N ALA A 329 34.36 16.22 -22.93
CA ALA A 329 34.32 17.03 -24.15
C ALA A 329 33.55 16.31 -25.27
N ALA A 330 33.75 15.00 -25.42
CA ALA A 330 32.90 14.17 -26.28
C ALA A 330 31.44 14.26 -25.85
N MET A 331 31.15 14.10 -24.55
CA MET A 331 29.79 14.14 -24.03
C MET A 331 29.05 15.45 -24.34
N LEU A 332 29.70 16.60 -24.15
CA LEU A 332 29.13 17.91 -24.47
C LEU A 332 29.02 18.17 -25.99
N THR A 333 29.87 17.54 -26.80
CA THR A 333 29.79 17.62 -28.27
C THR A 333 28.57 16.85 -28.79
N SER A 334 28.35 15.62 -28.30
CA SER A 334 27.17 14.83 -28.62
C SER A 334 25.88 15.51 -28.11
N LEU A 335 25.91 16.10 -26.91
CA LEU A 335 24.80 16.91 -26.39
C LEU A 335 24.50 18.12 -27.29
N THR A 336 25.51 18.91 -27.66
CA THR A 336 25.33 20.09 -28.53
C THR A 336 24.69 19.69 -29.85
N THR A 337 25.12 18.56 -30.44
CA THR A 337 24.55 18.00 -31.69
C THR A 337 23.04 17.72 -31.57
N VAL A 338 22.59 17.23 -30.42
CA VAL A 338 21.14 17.03 -30.14
C VAL A 338 20.42 18.37 -29.91
N LEU A 339 21.03 19.29 -29.15
CA LEU A 339 20.42 20.55 -28.74
C LEU A 339 20.34 21.61 -29.86
N GLU A 340 21.20 21.55 -30.87
CA GLU A 340 21.10 22.40 -32.07
C GLU A 340 19.93 22.01 -32.98
N ASN A 341 19.36 20.81 -32.79
CA ASN A 341 18.28 20.32 -33.64
C ASN A 341 16.98 21.11 -33.42
N PRO A 342 16.39 21.73 -34.46
CA PRO A 342 15.16 22.51 -34.31
C PRO A 342 13.91 21.66 -34.04
N ALA A 343 13.96 20.34 -34.25
CA ALA A 343 12.84 19.43 -33.99
C ALA A 343 12.74 18.97 -32.52
N ARG A 344 13.72 19.29 -31.67
CA ARG A 344 13.77 18.89 -30.26
C ARG A 344 12.53 19.35 -29.47
N GLY A 345 12.07 18.49 -28.58
CA GLY A 345 10.86 18.67 -27.79
C GLY A 345 10.82 17.68 -26.63
N LEU A 346 9.65 17.07 -26.40
CA LEU A 346 9.42 16.21 -25.23
C LEU A 346 10.28 14.93 -25.26
N GLY A 347 10.48 14.32 -26.44
CA GLY A 347 11.23 13.06 -26.55
C GLY A 347 12.71 13.25 -26.22
N THR A 348 13.30 14.30 -26.79
CA THR A 348 14.67 14.72 -26.49
C THR A 348 14.85 15.07 -25.02
N PHE A 349 13.90 15.80 -24.42
CA PHE A 349 13.96 16.15 -23.00
C PHE A 349 14.02 14.93 -22.09
N GLN A 350 13.17 13.93 -22.33
CA GLN A 350 13.10 12.72 -21.51
C GLN A 350 14.44 11.97 -21.49
N VAL A 351 15.06 11.81 -22.67
CA VAL A 351 16.39 11.19 -22.79
C VAL A 351 17.47 12.03 -22.10
N LEU A 352 17.46 13.35 -22.31
CA LEU A 352 18.46 14.25 -21.73
C LEU A 352 18.39 14.32 -20.21
N ALA A 353 17.20 14.44 -19.62
CA ALA A 353 17.02 14.50 -18.18
C ALA A 353 17.59 13.24 -17.50
N GLN A 354 17.28 12.05 -18.03
CA GLN A 354 17.79 10.78 -17.51
C GLN A 354 19.32 10.68 -17.59
N ILE A 355 19.91 11.10 -18.71
CA ILE A 355 21.37 11.08 -18.88
C ILE A 355 22.05 12.08 -17.93
N ILE A 356 21.54 13.30 -17.82
CA ILE A 356 22.09 14.34 -16.93
C ILE A 356 22.03 13.87 -15.47
N GLN A 357 20.92 13.27 -15.04
CA GLN A 357 20.78 12.72 -13.70
C GLN A 357 21.77 11.57 -13.44
N SER A 358 21.90 10.64 -14.39
CA SER A 358 22.81 9.49 -14.30
C SER A 358 24.28 9.92 -14.22
N ILE A 359 24.68 10.91 -15.01
CA ILE A 359 26.04 11.48 -14.94
C ILE A 359 26.20 12.29 -13.65
N GLY A 360 25.15 12.89 -13.11
CA GLY A 360 25.19 13.68 -11.86
C GLY A 360 25.68 12.91 -10.64
N GLN A 361 25.47 11.59 -10.64
CA GLN A 361 25.97 10.63 -9.64
C GLN A 361 27.49 10.41 -9.70
N GLN A 362 28.15 10.79 -10.80
CA GLN A 362 29.55 10.46 -11.09
C GLN A 362 30.43 11.67 -11.40
N ASP A 363 29.89 12.66 -12.12
CA ASP A 363 30.50 13.95 -12.47
C ASP A 363 29.40 15.04 -12.44
N THR A 364 29.28 15.67 -11.28
CA THR A 364 28.35 16.77 -11.05
C THR A 364 28.65 17.99 -11.93
N ASP A 365 29.92 18.30 -12.18
CA ASP A 365 30.29 19.55 -12.86
C ASP A 365 30.06 19.43 -14.38
N LEU A 366 30.26 18.25 -14.98
CA LEU A 366 29.75 17.94 -16.31
C LEU A 366 28.23 18.03 -16.36
N SER A 367 27.53 17.45 -15.39
CA SER A 367 26.05 17.42 -15.38
C SER A 367 25.45 18.81 -15.31
N PHE A 368 26.02 19.74 -14.53
CA PHE A 368 25.59 21.13 -14.55
C PHE A 368 25.85 21.83 -15.88
N ARG A 369 26.98 21.55 -16.55
CA ARG A 369 27.26 22.10 -17.89
C ARG A 369 26.27 21.58 -18.93
N MET A 370 25.92 20.29 -18.85
CA MET A 370 24.89 19.69 -19.70
C MET A 370 23.50 20.29 -19.42
N LEU A 371 23.18 20.51 -18.15
CA LEU A 371 21.91 21.09 -17.72
C LEU A 371 21.76 22.55 -18.17
N ASP A 372 22.82 23.36 -18.08
CA ASP A 372 22.83 24.74 -18.57
C ASP A 372 22.59 24.81 -20.08
N GLN A 373 23.32 24.00 -20.86
CA GLN A 373 23.15 23.92 -22.31
C GLN A 373 21.72 23.50 -22.67
N THR A 374 21.17 22.50 -21.96
CA THR A 374 19.80 22.03 -22.17
C THR A 374 18.79 23.12 -21.81
N ILE A 375 18.88 23.75 -20.64
CA ILE A 375 17.99 24.85 -20.22
C ILE A 375 18.01 26.00 -21.24
N GLU A 376 19.19 26.44 -21.68
CA GLU A 376 19.29 27.54 -22.64
C GLU A 376 18.70 27.17 -24.01
N SER A 377 18.94 25.93 -24.45
CA SER A 377 18.35 25.41 -25.69
C SER A 377 16.82 25.28 -25.61
N TYR A 378 16.25 24.90 -24.46
CA TYR A 378 14.80 24.69 -24.29
C TYR A 378 14.00 25.99 -24.13
N LYS A 379 14.59 27.09 -23.66
CA LYS A 379 13.98 28.44 -23.72
C LYS A 379 13.67 28.89 -25.15
N GLN A 380 14.42 28.38 -26.13
CA GLN A 380 14.36 28.77 -27.52
C GLN A 380 13.34 27.96 -28.35
N ILE A 381 12.70 26.94 -27.75
CA ILE A 381 11.60 26.19 -28.39
C ILE A 381 10.40 27.12 -28.65
N GLU A 382 9.73 26.91 -29.78
CA GLU A 382 8.63 27.77 -30.25
C GLU A 382 7.38 27.67 -29.36
N ASP A 383 7.02 26.46 -28.95
CA ASP A 383 5.95 26.19 -27.98
C ASP A 383 6.33 26.74 -26.58
N LYS A 384 5.69 27.84 -26.19
CA LYS A 384 6.01 28.56 -24.94
C LYS A 384 5.41 27.93 -23.68
N GLU A 385 4.36 27.14 -23.82
CA GLU A 385 3.79 26.39 -22.70
C GLU A 385 4.73 25.23 -22.36
N LEU A 386 5.07 24.40 -23.36
CA LEU A 386 6.03 23.30 -23.22
C LEU A 386 7.43 23.80 -22.82
N SER A 387 7.89 24.93 -23.37
CA SER A 387 9.18 25.53 -22.99
C SER A 387 9.20 25.94 -21.52
N THR A 388 8.09 26.49 -20.99
CA THR A 388 7.99 26.89 -19.58
C THR A 388 7.95 25.67 -18.65
N GLU A 389 7.14 24.65 -18.99
CA GLU A 389 7.03 23.37 -18.29
C GLU A 389 8.40 22.68 -18.18
N LEU A 390 9.04 22.42 -19.32
CA LEU A 390 10.30 21.66 -19.35
C LEU A 390 11.48 22.43 -18.72
N VAL A 391 11.53 23.76 -18.85
CA VAL A 391 12.57 24.57 -18.19
C VAL A 391 12.38 24.62 -16.66
N ALA A 392 11.16 24.49 -16.15
CA ALA A 392 10.92 24.32 -14.72
C ALA A 392 11.47 22.96 -14.23
N SER A 393 11.10 21.85 -14.90
CA SER A 393 11.58 20.51 -14.55
C SER A 393 13.12 20.37 -14.63
N LEU A 394 13.76 21.00 -15.62
CA LEU A 394 15.24 21.05 -15.68
C LEU A 394 15.86 21.82 -14.51
N ARG A 395 15.20 22.85 -13.97
CA ARG A 395 15.71 23.58 -12.80
C ARG A 395 15.62 22.72 -11.54
N GLU A 396 14.51 22.00 -11.34
CA GLU A 396 14.36 21.06 -10.21
C GLU A 396 15.44 19.96 -10.23
N LEU A 397 15.83 19.48 -11.41
CA LEU A 397 16.96 18.55 -11.56
C LEU A 397 18.30 19.10 -11.03
N SER A 398 18.46 20.43 -10.96
CA SER A 398 19.66 21.04 -10.34
C SER A 398 19.75 20.69 -8.86
N ASP A 399 18.62 20.64 -8.15
CA ASP A 399 18.60 20.34 -6.72
C ASP A 399 19.01 18.88 -6.49
N GLU A 400 18.42 17.92 -7.21
CA GLU A 400 18.80 16.49 -7.08
C GLU A 400 20.32 16.26 -7.24
N ILE A 401 20.95 16.95 -8.20
CA ILE A 401 22.40 16.88 -8.42
C ILE A 401 23.17 17.50 -7.24
N LEU A 402 22.66 18.58 -6.62
CA LEU A 402 23.27 19.18 -5.42
C LEU A 402 23.13 18.30 -4.17
N PHE A 403 22.01 17.61 -4.00
CA PHE A 403 21.79 16.67 -2.89
C PHE A 403 22.88 15.58 -2.90
N VAL A 404 23.21 15.05 -4.08
CA VAL A 404 24.34 14.11 -4.27
C VAL A 404 25.68 14.80 -4.03
N LYS A 405 25.92 15.99 -4.62
CA LYS A 405 27.19 16.74 -4.47
C LYS A 405 27.57 16.99 -3.02
N PHE A 406 26.59 17.38 -2.20
CA PHE A 406 26.78 17.68 -0.78
C PHE A 406 26.56 16.47 0.14
N LYS A 407 26.25 15.29 -0.43
CA LYS A 407 26.04 14.03 0.30
C LYS A 407 25.03 14.18 1.45
N ILE A 408 23.96 14.92 1.20
CA ILE A 408 22.94 15.25 2.20
C ILE A 408 22.48 13.97 2.90
N GLU A 409 22.07 12.98 2.10
CA GLU A 409 21.74 11.64 2.52
C GLU A 409 22.77 10.97 3.44
N ASP A 410 24.03 10.85 3.00
CA ASP A 410 25.08 10.14 3.76
C ASP A 410 25.26 10.78 5.14
N THR A 411 25.23 12.11 5.20
CA THR A 411 25.39 12.86 6.45
C THR A 411 24.21 12.61 7.41
N PHE A 412 22.97 12.65 6.90
CA PHE A 412 21.78 12.29 7.68
C PHE A 412 21.85 10.83 8.16
N ARG A 413 22.09 9.87 7.26
CA ARG A 413 22.20 8.44 7.57
C ARG A 413 23.24 8.17 8.67
N PHE A 414 24.41 8.79 8.58
CA PHE A 414 25.48 8.64 9.56
C PHE A 414 25.11 9.22 10.93
N TYR A 415 24.51 10.41 10.98
CA TYR A 415 24.10 11.01 12.26
C TYR A 415 23.00 10.21 12.95
N MET A 416 22.01 9.70 12.21
CA MET A 416 20.93 8.88 12.78
C MET A 416 21.48 7.64 13.51
N GLN A 417 22.57 7.04 13.01
CA GLN A 417 23.23 5.88 13.59
C GLN A 417 24.14 6.20 14.80
N VAL A 418 24.91 7.29 14.76
CA VAL A 418 26.02 7.52 15.73
C VAL A 418 25.82 8.78 16.60
N GLN A 419 24.93 9.69 16.20
CA GLN A 419 24.47 10.89 16.93
C GLN A 419 25.59 11.79 17.51
N THR A 420 26.75 11.78 16.87
CA THR A 420 27.92 12.55 17.35
C THR A 420 27.74 14.05 17.11
N LYS A 421 28.39 14.88 17.94
CA LYS A 421 28.48 16.33 17.73
C LYS A 421 29.04 16.67 16.33
N GLN A 422 30.03 15.91 15.86
CA GLN A 422 30.62 16.08 14.54
C GLN A 422 29.57 15.81 13.45
N GLY A 423 28.85 14.68 13.50
CA GLY A 423 27.81 14.36 12.53
C GLY A 423 26.68 15.41 12.46
N LYS A 424 26.33 16.02 13.60
CA LYS A 424 25.40 17.18 13.62
C LYS A 424 25.99 18.39 12.88
N GLU A 425 27.25 18.73 13.16
CA GLU A 425 27.96 19.83 12.48
C GLU A 425 28.12 19.56 10.97
N ASP A 426 28.34 18.30 10.58
CA ASP A 426 28.48 17.86 9.18
C ASP A 426 27.16 18.01 8.39
N ILE A 427 26.02 17.59 8.94
CA ILE A 427 24.70 17.80 8.29
C ILE A 427 24.42 19.30 8.15
N ILE A 428 24.59 20.08 9.23
CA ILE A 428 24.32 21.52 9.19
C ILE A 428 25.20 22.18 8.11
N SER A 429 26.46 21.78 8.00
CA SER A 429 27.38 22.24 6.95
C SER A 429 26.92 21.85 5.54
N ALA A 430 26.49 20.60 5.35
CA ALA A 430 26.01 20.09 4.06
C ALA A 430 24.71 20.79 3.60
N VAL A 431 23.73 20.94 4.50
CA VAL A 431 22.47 21.64 4.23
C VAL A 431 22.67 23.14 4.02
N THR A 432 23.59 23.77 4.76
CA THR A 432 23.99 25.16 4.50
C THR A 432 24.60 25.29 3.11
N SER A 433 25.53 24.40 2.76
CA SER A 433 26.18 24.40 1.44
C SER A 433 25.18 24.20 0.30
N LEU A 434 24.18 23.31 0.48
CA LEU A 434 23.06 23.14 -0.43
C LEU A 434 22.27 24.45 -0.60
N LEU A 435 21.76 25.05 0.47
CA LEU A 435 20.86 26.21 0.38
C LEU A 435 21.58 27.51 -0.02
N GLU A 436 22.87 27.65 0.29
CA GLU A 436 23.69 28.78 -0.15
C GLU A 436 24.14 28.68 -1.62
N HIS A 437 24.13 27.48 -2.21
CA HIS A 437 24.60 27.28 -3.58
C HIS A 437 23.80 28.11 -4.62
N GLU A 438 24.47 28.55 -5.69
CA GLU A 438 23.90 29.48 -6.67
C GLU A 438 22.80 28.86 -7.56
N ARG A 439 22.78 27.53 -7.67
CA ARG A 439 21.84 26.76 -8.51
C ARG A 439 20.59 26.27 -7.79
N THR A 440 20.51 26.45 -6.49
CA THR A 440 19.46 25.88 -5.65
C THR A 440 18.13 26.54 -5.92
N SER A 441 17.09 25.75 -6.22
CA SER A 441 15.77 26.29 -6.52
C SER A 441 15.02 26.73 -5.25
N PRO A 442 13.98 27.56 -5.38
CA PRO A 442 13.11 27.91 -4.26
C PRO A 442 12.46 26.69 -3.57
N SER A 443 12.15 25.63 -4.31
CA SER A 443 11.46 24.44 -3.78
C SER A 443 12.30 23.67 -2.78
N ALA A 444 13.64 23.66 -2.93
CA ALA A 444 14.56 23.01 -2.02
C ALA A 444 14.47 23.52 -0.57
N PHE A 445 14.07 24.78 -0.37
CA PHE A 445 13.85 25.33 0.98
C PHE A 445 12.62 24.72 1.65
N GLY A 446 11.52 24.54 0.89
CA GLY A 446 10.31 23.87 1.35
C GLY A 446 10.58 22.41 1.69
N VAL A 447 11.23 21.68 0.77
CA VAL A 447 11.64 20.28 0.98
C VAL A 447 12.52 20.15 2.22
N MET A 448 13.61 20.91 2.33
CA MET A 448 14.49 20.83 3.50
C MET A 448 13.79 21.19 4.82
N GLY A 449 12.84 22.13 4.79
CA GLY A 449 12.03 22.47 5.95
C GLY A 449 11.05 21.36 6.36
N GLN A 450 10.37 20.74 5.40
CA GLN A 450 9.42 19.63 5.62
C GLN A 450 10.13 18.36 6.09
N GLU A 451 11.22 17.95 5.45
CA GLU A 451 12.04 16.80 5.87
C GLU A 451 12.63 17.01 7.27
N SER A 452 13.06 18.24 7.59
CA SER A 452 13.49 18.57 8.96
C SER A 452 12.35 18.49 9.97
N ALA A 453 11.11 18.83 9.59
CA ALA A 453 9.97 18.77 10.49
C ALA A 453 9.57 17.34 10.89
N GLN A 454 9.71 16.36 9.98
CA GLN A 454 9.41 14.95 10.23
C GLN A 454 10.25 14.35 11.37
N ILE A 455 11.49 14.82 11.55
CA ILE A 455 12.42 14.31 12.57
C ILE A 455 12.49 15.19 13.84
N ALA A 456 11.61 16.19 13.97
CA ALA A 456 11.65 17.22 15.01
C ALA A 456 11.43 16.70 16.43
N GLU A 457 10.65 15.63 16.60
CA GLU A 457 10.40 15.01 17.91
C GLU A 457 11.63 14.25 18.42
N ARG A 458 12.28 13.49 17.53
CA ARG A 458 13.45 12.67 17.90
C ARG A 458 14.76 13.48 17.97
N TYR A 459 14.88 14.55 17.19
CA TYR A 459 16.10 15.38 17.12
C TYR A 459 15.82 16.90 17.19
N PRO A 460 15.09 17.41 18.20
CA PRO A 460 14.64 18.80 18.25
C PRO A 460 15.79 19.82 18.17
N GLU A 461 16.95 19.49 18.76
CA GLU A 461 18.12 20.37 18.71
C GLU A 461 18.84 20.34 17.36
N LEU A 462 18.78 19.25 16.57
CA LEU A 462 19.26 19.27 15.18
C LEU A 462 18.30 20.11 14.34
N VAL A 463 17.00 19.86 14.46
CA VAL A 463 15.98 20.52 13.64
C VAL A 463 15.91 22.02 13.90
N LYS A 464 16.10 22.49 15.14
CA LYS A 464 16.27 23.92 15.41
C LYS A 464 17.41 24.53 14.59
N ASP A 465 18.58 23.90 14.54
CA ASP A 465 19.70 24.43 13.76
C ASP A 465 19.44 24.33 12.24
N LEU A 466 18.81 23.26 11.75
CA LEU A 466 18.44 23.12 10.34
C LEU A 466 17.39 24.15 9.90
N LEU A 467 16.31 24.32 10.65
CA LEU A 467 15.29 25.34 10.37
C LEU A 467 15.87 26.75 10.51
N GLN A 468 16.83 26.98 11.42
CA GLN A 468 17.55 28.25 11.48
C GLN A 468 18.37 28.50 10.21
N VAL A 469 19.02 27.48 9.64
CA VAL A 469 19.71 27.59 8.33
C VAL A 469 18.70 27.86 7.21
N VAL A 470 17.63 27.06 7.10
CA VAL A 470 16.57 27.24 6.09
C VAL A 470 16.02 28.67 6.12
N LEU A 471 15.57 29.13 7.29
CA LEU A 471 14.99 30.46 7.44
C LEU A 471 16.00 31.58 7.20
N THR A 472 17.25 31.48 7.70
CA THR A 472 18.28 32.52 7.49
C THR A 472 18.68 32.62 6.01
N THR A 473 18.94 31.49 5.36
CA THR A 473 19.36 31.48 3.96
C THR A 473 18.21 31.88 3.03
N SER A 474 16.95 31.58 3.40
CA SER A 474 15.77 32.03 2.63
C SER A 474 15.67 33.56 2.53
N GLN A 475 16.06 34.31 3.57
CA GLN A 475 16.03 35.78 3.56
C GLN A 475 16.91 36.39 2.47
N ALA A 476 17.97 35.70 2.07
CA ALA A 476 18.90 36.14 1.04
C ALA A 476 18.59 35.59 -0.37
N LYS A 477 17.76 34.54 -0.47
CA LYS A 477 17.56 33.74 -1.70
C LYS A 477 16.14 33.78 -2.27
N LEU A 478 15.12 33.93 -1.42
CA LEU A 478 13.71 33.84 -1.81
C LEU A 478 13.05 35.22 -1.90
N SER A 479 11.98 35.35 -2.70
CA SER A 479 11.14 36.55 -2.73
C SER A 479 10.36 36.72 -1.42
N PRO A 480 9.86 37.93 -1.07
CA PRO A 480 9.03 38.12 0.13
C PRO A 480 7.78 37.24 0.17
N GLU A 481 7.20 36.93 -0.98
CA GLU A 481 6.04 36.03 -1.13
C GLU A 481 6.41 34.57 -0.84
N GLN A 482 7.51 34.09 -1.43
CA GLN A 482 8.07 32.76 -1.16
C GLN A 482 8.54 32.60 0.30
N GLN A 483 9.06 33.68 0.91
CA GLN A 483 9.41 33.69 2.34
C GLN A 483 8.16 33.58 3.22
N ALA A 484 7.06 34.25 2.87
CA ALA A 484 5.80 34.17 3.61
C ALA A 484 5.17 32.77 3.48
N GLU A 485 5.21 32.17 2.30
CA GLU A 485 4.75 30.79 2.06
C GLU A 485 5.58 29.79 2.87
N LEU A 486 6.92 29.85 2.79
CA LEU A 486 7.84 29.00 3.56
C LEU A 486 7.65 29.17 5.08
N GLN A 487 7.45 30.40 5.56
CA GLN A 487 7.17 30.66 6.97
C GLN A 487 5.82 30.05 7.39
N THR A 488 4.80 30.10 6.54
CA THR A 488 3.48 29.50 6.79
C THR A 488 3.60 27.97 6.88
N GLN A 489 4.28 27.35 5.91
CA GLN A 489 4.52 25.89 5.89
C GLN A 489 5.29 25.40 7.14
N LEU A 490 6.19 26.21 7.69
CA LEU A 490 7.04 25.84 8.83
C LEU A 490 6.52 26.36 10.19
N ALA A 491 5.45 27.15 10.21
CA ALA A 491 4.98 27.88 11.40
C ALA A 491 4.76 26.96 12.61
N ARG A 492 4.01 25.86 12.44
CA ARG A 492 3.68 24.92 13.52
C ARG A 492 4.94 24.29 14.11
N THR A 493 5.87 23.81 13.27
CA THR A 493 7.13 23.20 13.71
C THR A 493 8.03 24.19 14.45
N VAL A 494 8.17 25.42 13.93
CA VAL A 494 8.96 26.49 14.57
C VAL A 494 8.36 26.88 15.92
N ASN A 495 7.02 27.05 15.99
CA ASN A 495 6.31 27.37 17.22
C ASN A 495 6.45 26.26 18.26
N ARG A 496 6.29 24.99 17.87
CA ARG A 496 6.50 23.81 18.72
C ARG A 496 7.91 23.79 19.33
N LEU A 497 8.93 23.98 18.51
CA LEU A 497 10.33 23.97 18.96
C LEU A 497 10.69 25.18 19.86
N ASN A 498 9.98 26.30 19.70
CA ASN A 498 10.09 27.49 20.55
C ASN A 498 9.20 27.46 21.81
N LEU A 499 8.25 26.52 21.92
CA LEU A 499 7.24 26.51 22.97
C LEU A 499 7.87 26.33 24.35
N VAL A 500 8.78 25.35 24.49
CA VAL A 500 9.48 25.06 25.75
C VAL A 500 10.37 26.24 26.16
N GLY A 501 10.16 26.75 27.39
CA GLY A 501 10.81 27.95 27.92
C GLY A 501 10.10 29.28 27.59
N SER A 502 9.03 29.23 26.78
CA SER A 502 8.18 30.39 26.45
C SER A 502 6.95 30.48 27.34
N THR A 503 6.27 31.63 27.33
CA THR A 503 4.97 31.86 27.99
C THR A 503 3.84 31.80 26.97
N ILE A 504 2.80 31.00 27.21
CA ILE A 504 1.60 30.99 26.36
C ILE A 504 0.76 32.25 26.64
N SER A 505 0.29 32.92 25.59
CA SER A 505 -0.46 34.17 25.66
C SER A 505 -1.34 34.34 24.40
N ILE A 506 -2.18 33.34 24.12
CA ILE A 506 -3.14 33.35 23.00
C ILE A 506 -4.52 33.85 23.45
N PRO A 507 -5.32 34.49 22.56
CA PRO A 507 -6.71 34.83 22.86
C PRO A 507 -7.50 33.56 23.16
N ALA A 508 -7.91 33.40 24.41
CA ALA A 508 -8.66 32.25 24.89
C ALA A 508 -9.75 32.71 25.84
N ARG A 509 -10.82 31.93 25.93
CA ARG A 509 -11.97 32.15 26.80
C ARG A 509 -12.43 30.85 27.43
N THR A 510 -13.10 30.97 28.56
CA THR A 510 -13.81 29.86 29.21
C THR A 510 -15.14 29.58 28.52
N MET A 511 -15.72 28.40 28.75
CA MET A 511 -17.00 27.99 28.13
C MET A 511 -18.21 28.88 28.48
N ASP A 512 -18.11 29.78 29.46
CA ASP A 512 -19.14 30.78 29.76
C ASP A 512 -18.97 32.11 28.96
N GLY A 513 -17.95 32.19 28.11
CA GLY A 513 -17.61 33.36 27.31
C GLY A 513 -16.65 34.35 27.99
N SER A 514 -16.24 34.12 29.23
CA SER A 514 -15.30 35.03 29.93
C SER A 514 -13.87 34.87 29.39
N PRO A 515 -13.15 35.97 29.07
CA PRO A 515 -11.74 35.92 28.67
C PRO A 515 -10.86 35.22 29.71
N PHE A 516 -9.94 34.39 29.25
CA PHE A 516 -9.08 33.59 30.11
C PHE A 516 -7.81 34.35 30.54
N ASP A 517 -7.57 34.41 31.85
CA ASP A 517 -6.41 35.08 32.43
C ASP A 517 -5.21 34.11 32.56
N TRP A 518 -4.27 34.20 31.61
CA TRP A 518 -3.01 33.45 31.63
C TRP A 518 -2.11 33.78 32.83
N ASP A 519 -2.21 34.98 33.43
CA ASP A 519 -1.41 35.34 34.60
C ASP A 519 -1.88 34.61 35.87
N SER A 520 -3.14 34.14 35.90
CA SER A 520 -3.71 33.34 37.00
C SER A 520 -3.02 31.98 37.21
N LEU A 521 -2.25 31.51 36.23
CA LEU A 521 -1.51 30.25 36.27
C LEU A 521 -0.20 30.36 37.07
N LYS A 522 0.34 31.57 37.25
CA LYS A 522 1.60 31.80 37.95
C LYS A 522 1.53 31.36 39.42
N GLY A 523 2.60 30.76 39.91
CA GLY A 523 2.71 30.18 41.25
C GLY A 523 2.21 28.73 41.38
N LYS A 524 1.54 28.18 40.35
CA LYS A 524 1.10 26.77 40.28
C LYS A 524 1.91 26.00 39.24
N VAL A 525 1.93 24.67 39.34
CA VAL A 525 2.26 23.85 38.16
C VAL A 525 0.94 23.59 37.44
N VAL A 526 0.87 23.83 36.13
CA VAL A 526 -0.38 23.70 35.37
C VAL A 526 -0.17 22.76 34.20
N VAL A 527 -1.06 21.78 34.05
CA VAL A 527 -1.14 20.92 32.87
C VAL A 527 -2.23 21.48 31.97
N ILE A 528 -1.90 21.77 30.72
CA ILE A 528 -2.86 22.08 29.67
C ILE A 528 -2.98 20.86 28.77
N ASP A 529 -4.17 20.29 28.72
CA ASP A 529 -4.53 19.15 27.89
C ASP A 529 -5.19 19.66 26.60
N PHE A 530 -4.49 19.61 25.47
CA PHE A 530 -5.04 19.96 24.16
C PHE A 530 -5.80 18.76 23.60
N TRP A 531 -7.11 18.91 23.45
CA TRP A 531 -8.03 17.83 23.11
C TRP A 531 -9.14 18.27 22.17
N ALA A 532 -9.93 17.32 21.68
CA ALA A 532 -11.16 17.59 20.95
C ALA A 532 -12.24 16.53 21.25
N THR A 533 -13.52 16.86 21.03
CA THR A 533 -14.64 15.92 21.20
C THR A 533 -14.56 14.70 20.30
N TRP A 534 -14.02 14.88 19.09
CA TRP A 534 -13.75 13.80 18.13
C TRP A 534 -12.42 13.08 18.40
N CYS A 535 -11.55 13.61 19.26
CA CYS A 535 -10.29 12.97 19.66
C CYS A 535 -10.52 11.88 20.70
N ARG A 536 -10.93 10.70 20.25
CA ARG A 536 -11.06 9.52 21.12
C ARG A 536 -9.80 9.22 21.98
N PRO A 537 -8.54 9.35 21.53
CA PRO A 537 -7.38 9.08 22.40
C PRO A 537 -7.27 10.08 23.55
N CYS A 538 -7.64 11.35 23.32
CA CYS A 538 -7.77 12.35 24.36
C CYS A 538 -8.82 11.92 25.40
N LEU A 539 -9.98 11.45 24.93
CA LEU A 539 -11.04 10.97 25.83
C LEU A 539 -10.61 9.74 26.65
N ALA A 540 -9.82 8.84 26.06
CA ALA A 540 -9.26 7.68 26.75
C ALA A 540 -8.19 8.05 27.79
N ALA A 541 -7.50 9.18 27.62
CA ALA A 541 -6.54 9.69 28.60
C ALA A 541 -7.19 10.30 29.86
N ILE A 542 -8.43 10.81 29.75
CA ILE A 542 -9.13 11.55 30.84
C ILE A 542 -9.06 10.81 32.19
N PRO A 543 -9.39 9.51 32.34
CA PRO A 543 -9.36 8.85 33.64
C PRO A 543 -7.97 8.84 34.27
N HIS A 544 -6.91 8.69 33.48
CA HIS A 544 -5.52 8.76 33.97
C HIS A 544 -5.11 10.19 34.33
N LEU A 545 -5.57 11.20 33.58
CA LEU A 545 -5.37 12.60 33.93
C LEU A 545 -6.12 12.98 35.22
N GLU A 546 -7.32 12.44 35.47
CA GLU A 546 -8.05 12.57 36.75
C GLU A 546 -7.31 11.89 37.92
N GLU A 547 -6.75 10.70 37.70
CA GLU A 547 -5.90 10.01 38.69
C GLU A 547 -4.66 10.83 39.05
N LEU A 548 -3.99 11.42 38.05
CA LEU A 548 -2.83 12.30 38.25
C LEU A 548 -3.23 13.61 38.94
N GLN A 549 -4.31 14.28 38.50
CA GLN A 549 -4.84 15.48 39.16
C GLN A 549 -5.12 15.21 40.64
N LYS A 550 -5.73 14.07 40.96
CA LYS A 550 -6.01 13.63 42.33
C LYS A 550 -4.73 13.32 43.11
N LYS A 551 -3.77 12.63 42.50
CA LYS A 551 -2.46 12.27 43.11
C LYS A 551 -1.62 13.51 43.45
N TYR A 552 -1.66 14.54 42.61
CA TYR A 552 -0.85 15.76 42.77
C TYR A 552 -1.63 16.97 43.32
N SER A 553 -2.89 16.79 43.73
CA SER A 553 -3.76 17.84 44.29
C SER A 553 -3.13 18.60 45.47
N ASP A 554 -2.50 17.88 46.41
CA ASP A 554 -1.81 18.46 47.57
C ASP A 554 -0.49 19.19 47.22
N GLN A 555 -0.03 19.12 45.97
CA GLN A 555 1.26 19.64 45.51
C GLN A 555 1.14 20.96 44.70
N ASN A 556 -0.05 21.57 44.71
CA ASN A 556 -0.40 22.79 43.98
C ASN A 556 -0.24 22.63 42.45
N VAL A 557 -0.66 21.47 41.95
CA VAL A 557 -0.84 21.19 40.52
C VAL A 557 -2.28 21.51 40.12
N SER A 558 -2.50 22.02 38.92
CA SER A 558 -3.84 22.26 38.35
C SER A 558 -3.90 21.75 36.91
N PHE A 559 -5.07 21.34 36.46
CA PHE A 559 -5.31 20.85 35.11
C PHE A 559 -6.31 21.79 34.42
N ILE A 560 -6.16 21.99 33.11
CA ILE A 560 -7.04 22.79 32.25
C ILE A 560 -7.13 22.07 30.91
N GLY A 561 -8.34 21.88 30.39
CA GLY A 561 -8.55 21.33 29.05
C GLY A 561 -8.62 22.46 28.04
N PHE A 562 -7.80 22.46 27.01
CA PHE A 562 -7.91 23.35 25.87
C PHE A 562 -8.58 22.57 24.72
N SER A 563 -9.86 22.85 24.45
CA SER A 563 -10.55 22.23 23.32
C SER A 563 -10.21 22.98 22.03
N ILE A 564 -9.74 22.24 21.03
CA ILE A 564 -9.47 22.76 19.67
C ILE A 564 -10.71 22.65 18.75
N ASP A 565 -11.85 22.13 19.24
CA ASP A 565 -13.05 21.90 18.42
C ASP A 565 -13.56 23.20 17.79
N ALA A 566 -13.49 23.31 16.46
CA ALA A 566 -14.09 24.42 15.71
C ALA A 566 -15.61 24.50 15.93
N ASP A 567 -16.30 23.35 15.99
CA ASP A 567 -17.73 23.27 16.32
C ASP A 567 -17.94 23.46 17.83
N ARG A 568 -18.23 24.72 18.20
CA ARG A 568 -18.54 25.11 19.58
C ARG A 568 -19.88 24.57 20.10
N GLN A 569 -20.82 24.25 19.21
CA GLN A 569 -22.10 23.66 19.60
C GLN A 569 -21.91 22.19 19.98
N ALA A 570 -21.26 21.40 19.12
CA ALA A 570 -20.94 20.00 19.42
C ALA A 570 -20.12 19.88 20.71
N LEU A 571 -19.12 20.75 20.91
CA LEU A 571 -18.36 20.83 22.16
C LEU A 571 -19.26 21.04 23.39
N THR A 572 -20.20 21.98 23.31
CA THR A 572 -21.11 22.29 24.42
C THR A 572 -22.02 21.11 24.75
N GLU A 573 -22.67 20.52 23.74
CA GLU A 573 -23.53 19.33 23.88
C GLU A 573 -22.79 18.08 24.36
N PHE A 574 -21.48 18.02 24.11
CA PHE A 574 -20.61 16.94 24.56
C PHE A 574 -20.22 17.12 26.03
N LEU A 575 -19.85 18.33 26.46
CA LEU A 575 -19.49 18.63 27.86
C LEU A 575 -20.67 18.55 28.84
N GLU A 576 -21.91 18.71 28.38
CA GLU A 576 -23.09 18.39 29.21
C GLU A 576 -23.13 16.91 29.65
N LYS A 577 -22.61 16.02 28.80
CA LYS A 577 -22.56 14.57 29.00
C LYS A 577 -21.26 14.16 29.70
N LEU A 578 -20.12 14.69 29.24
CA LEU A 578 -18.80 14.41 29.78
C LEU A 578 -18.35 15.49 30.77
N LYS A 579 -18.60 15.24 32.05
CA LYS A 579 -18.28 16.16 33.15
C LYS A 579 -16.83 16.05 33.59
N LEU A 580 -15.93 16.73 32.86
CA LEU A 580 -14.51 16.82 33.20
C LEU A 580 -14.27 17.39 34.61
N ALA A 581 -13.25 16.87 35.30
CA ALA A 581 -12.82 17.32 36.63
C ALA A 581 -12.00 18.64 36.62
N TRP A 582 -11.80 19.24 35.44
CA TRP A 582 -11.07 20.50 35.25
C TRP A 582 -11.83 21.47 34.33
N PRO A 583 -11.58 22.79 34.42
CA PRO A 583 -12.18 23.76 33.52
C PRO A 583 -11.71 23.53 32.07
N VAL A 584 -12.63 23.78 31.13
CA VAL A 584 -12.34 23.83 29.69
C VAL A 584 -12.24 25.27 29.22
N ILE A 585 -11.23 25.54 28.41
CA ILE A 585 -11.03 26.78 27.66
C ILE A 585 -10.97 26.47 26.16
N ILE A 586 -11.23 27.50 25.37
CA ILE A 586 -11.24 27.48 23.91
C ILE A 586 -10.61 28.76 23.38
N ASP A 587 -10.18 28.78 22.12
CA ASP A 587 -9.80 30.02 21.45
C ASP A 587 -10.94 31.05 21.47
N ASP A 588 -10.58 32.31 21.69
CA ASP A 588 -11.49 33.44 21.57
C ASP A 588 -11.58 33.91 20.11
N VAL A 589 -12.03 33.01 19.25
CA VAL A 589 -12.35 33.23 17.84
C VAL A 589 -13.55 32.38 17.47
N GLU A 590 -14.45 32.94 16.66
CA GLU A 590 -15.50 32.17 15.98
C GLU A 590 -14.97 31.68 14.63
N VAL A 591 -15.32 30.44 14.28
CA VAL A 591 -15.06 29.86 12.95
C VAL A 591 -16.30 30.07 12.08
N ASP A 592 -16.14 30.25 10.77
CA ASP A 592 -17.30 30.38 9.89
C ASP A 592 -18.13 29.09 9.89
N ALA A 593 -19.45 29.22 9.85
CA ALA A 593 -20.35 28.07 9.78
C ALA A 593 -20.14 27.25 8.49
N ALA A 594 -19.67 27.89 7.41
CA ALA A 594 -19.29 27.20 6.17
C ALA A 594 -18.08 26.28 6.38
N ASP A 595 -17.02 26.75 7.04
CA ASP A 595 -15.80 25.97 7.30
C ASP A 595 -16.08 24.78 8.24
N ILE A 596 -16.99 24.96 9.21
CA ILE A 596 -17.47 23.89 10.09
C ILE A 596 -18.28 22.85 9.29
N ALA A 597 -19.15 23.30 8.38
CA ALA A 597 -20.01 22.43 7.59
C ALA A 597 -19.25 21.61 6.53
N ASP A 598 -18.21 22.18 5.90
CA ASP A 598 -17.31 21.45 5.00
C ASP A 598 -16.46 20.44 5.79
N ASN A 599 -15.68 20.91 6.77
CA ASN A 599 -14.84 20.03 7.58
C ASN A 599 -14.43 20.64 8.93
N ALA A 600 -15.30 20.53 9.93
CA ALA A 600 -15.04 20.93 11.31
C ALA A 600 -13.71 20.39 11.90
N VAL A 601 -13.24 19.21 11.47
CA VAL A 601 -11.95 18.64 11.95
C VAL A 601 -10.77 19.38 11.30
N ALA A 602 -10.81 19.65 10.00
CA ALA A 602 -9.78 20.46 9.34
C ALA A 602 -9.75 21.89 9.90
N ALA A 603 -10.93 22.51 10.08
CA ALA A 603 -11.04 23.82 10.70
C ALA A 603 -10.47 23.86 12.13
N SER A 604 -10.63 22.78 12.90
CA SER A 604 -10.03 22.64 14.25
C SER A 604 -8.49 22.68 14.24
N TRP A 605 -7.85 22.29 13.13
CA TRP A 605 -6.39 22.33 12.99
C TRP A 605 -5.82 23.70 12.60
N GLU A 606 -6.65 24.59 12.05
CA GLU A 606 -6.28 25.97 11.70
C GLU A 606 -6.51 26.98 12.84
N MET A 607 -6.94 26.50 14.01
CA MET A 607 -7.21 27.33 15.18
C MET A 607 -5.94 28.06 15.69
N PRO A 608 -6.08 29.23 16.37
CA PRO A 608 -4.94 29.95 16.92
C PRO A 608 -4.13 29.12 17.92
N SER A 609 -4.81 28.31 18.74
CA SER A 609 -4.21 27.39 19.71
C SER A 609 -3.30 26.35 19.06
N THR A 610 -3.78 25.63 18.05
CA THR A 610 -2.98 24.62 17.34
C THR A 610 -1.78 25.27 16.65
N THR A 611 -2.01 26.40 15.97
CA THR A 611 -0.95 27.05 15.18
C THR A 611 0.10 27.74 16.05
N ALA A 612 -0.31 28.48 17.09
CA ALA A 612 0.60 29.25 17.94
C ALA A 612 1.34 28.40 18.98
N CYS A 613 0.74 27.31 19.47
CA CYS A 613 1.43 26.33 20.31
C CYS A 613 2.16 25.24 19.49
N GLY A 614 1.94 25.17 18.17
CA GLY A 614 2.56 24.18 17.31
C GLY A 614 2.04 22.76 17.54
N ILE A 615 0.76 22.63 17.89
CA ILE A 615 0.09 21.34 18.09
C ILE A 615 -0.15 20.71 16.72
N SER A 616 0.60 19.65 16.41
CA SER A 616 0.50 18.88 15.16
C SER A 616 -0.24 17.54 15.31
N GLY A 617 -0.67 17.21 16.53
CA GLY A 617 -1.39 16.00 16.90
C GLY A 617 -2.00 16.18 18.29
N ILE A 618 -3.08 15.44 18.59
CA ILE A 618 -3.71 15.42 19.92
C ILE A 618 -4.03 13.98 20.33
N PRO A 619 -3.96 13.62 21.63
CA PRO A 619 -3.72 14.48 22.79
C PRO A 619 -2.32 15.06 22.82
N ALA A 620 -2.22 16.32 23.23
CA ALA A 620 -0.94 16.98 23.49
C ALA A 620 -1.01 17.69 24.84
N LEU A 621 -0.09 17.35 25.73
CA LEU A 621 -0.08 17.82 27.11
C LEU A 621 1.07 18.82 27.27
N VAL A 622 0.76 20.03 27.73
CA VAL A 622 1.75 21.09 27.96
C VAL A 622 1.85 21.39 29.44
N VAL A 623 3.04 21.18 30.02
CA VAL A 623 3.32 21.43 31.43
C VAL A 623 3.87 22.85 31.59
N ILE A 624 3.19 23.69 32.35
CA ILE A 624 3.58 25.05 32.73
C ILE A 624 4.14 25.04 34.16
N GLY A 625 5.34 25.58 34.32
CA GLY A 625 6.01 25.76 35.61
C GLY A 625 5.46 26.94 36.43
N ARG A 626 5.87 27.01 37.70
CA ARG A 626 5.40 28.04 38.66
C ARG A 626 5.76 29.48 38.28
N ASP A 627 6.65 29.69 37.32
CA ASP A 627 6.99 31.00 36.76
C ASP A 627 6.09 31.43 35.58
N GLY A 628 5.16 30.56 35.15
CA GLY A 628 4.25 30.78 34.03
C GLY A 628 4.84 30.41 32.66
N LYS A 629 5.97 29.71 32.61
CA LYS A 629 6.59 29.23 31.38
C LYS A 629 6.30 27.77 31.13
N VAL A 630 6.26 27.36 29.87
CA VAL A 630 6.22 25.94 29.49
C VAL A 630 7.53 25.28 29.90
N ALA A 631 7.43 24.26 30.76
CA ALA A 631 8.53 23.41 31.20
C ALA A 631 8.74 22.23 30.23
N ALA A 632 7.65 21.61 29.77
CA ALA A 632 7.67 20.46 28.86
C ALA A 632 6.41 20.41 27.98
N MET A 633 6.53 19.71 26.85
CA MET A 633 5.43 19.23 26.03
C MET A 633 5.56 17.71 25.96
N VAL A 634 4.50 16.99 26.30
CA VAL A 634 4.47 15.53 26.43
C VAL A 634 3.23 14.96 25.74
N HIS A 635 3.30 13.71 25.31
CA HIS A 635 2.29 13.08 24.46
C HIS A 635 1.61 11.88 25.14
N SER A 636 2.05 11.51 26.34
CA SER A 636 1.45 10.45 27.16
C SER A 636 1.21 10.86 28.63
N PRO A 637 0.20 10.28 29.30
CA PRO A 637 0.04 10.41 30.76
C PRO A 637 1.26 9.89 31.56
N GLN A 638 2.01 8.94 31.03
CA GLN A 638 3.21 8.36 31.65
C GLN A 638 4.38 9.36 31.65
N GLU A 639 4.65 10.01 30.53
CA GLU A 639 5.60 11.14 30.44
C GLU A 639 5.17 12.29 31.35
N LEU A 640 3.86 12.61 31.36
CA LEU A 640 3.30 13.64 32.24
C LEU A 640 3.56 13.33 33.72
N GLU A 641 3.44 12.07 34.16
CA GLU A 641 3.72 11.70 35.55
C GLU A 641 5.19 11.93 35.93
N ALA A 642 6.12 11.63 35.03
CA ALA A 642 7.55 11.90 35.22
C ALA A 642 7.84 13.41 35.30
N GLU A 643 7.29 14.21 34.36
CA GLU A 643 7.43 15.66 34.37
C GLU A 643 6.77 16.31 35.59
N LEU A 644 5.60 15.84 36.03
CA LEU A 644 4.97 16.30 37.27
C LEU A 644 5.80 15.96 38.51
N ALA A 645 6.42 14.78 38.56
CA ALA A 645 7.34 14.43 39.65
C ALA A 645 8.57 15.36 39.69
N LEU A 646 9.13 15.73 38.53
CA LEU A 646 10.22 16.71 38.43
C LEU A 646 9.76 18.12 38.84
N ALA A 647 8.63 18.59 38.31
CA ALA A 647 8.09 19.93 38.58
C ALA A 647 7.65 20.16 40.03
N THR A 648 7.26 19.10 40.75
CA THR A 648 6.77 19.19 42.14
C THR A 648 7.82 18.85 43.20
N SER A 649 8.83 18.02 42.88
CA SER A 649 9.92 17.66 43.81
C SER A 649 10.92 18.79 44.08
N ALA A 650 10.82 19.90 43.35
CA ALA A 650 11.65 21.08 43.49
C ALA A 650 11.50 21.77 44.87
N THR A 651 12.32 21.31 45.83
CA THR A 651 12.90 22.22 46.83
C THR A 651 13.62 23.32 46.05
N PRO A 652 13.44 24.62 46.35
CA PRO A 652 14.05 25.69 45.56
C PRO A 652 15.56 25.51 45.51
N ALA A 653 16.09 25.26 44.31
CA ALA A 653 17.48 24.89 44.12
C ALA A 653 18.42 25.98 44.67
N PRO A 654 19.54 25.61 45.31
CA PRO A 654 20.52 26.60 45.76
C PRO A 654 21.03 27.41 44.56
N LYS A 655 21.11 28.72 44.72
CA LYS A 655 21.97 29.53 43.86
C LYS A 655 23.42 29.18 44.18
N ASP A 656 24.04 28.26 43.42
CA ASP A 656 25.37 28.56 42.90
C ASP A 656 25.89 27.72 41.73
N SER A 657 26.51 28.45 40.80
CA SER A 657 27.60 28.11 39.88
C SER A 657 27.97 26.65 39.55
N SER A 658 27.43 26.14 38.42
CA SER A 658 28.30 25.60 37.36
C SER A 658 27.70 25.89 35.98
N SER A 659 28.37 26.73 35.19
CA SER A 659 27.87 27.14 33.87
C SER A 659 28.13 26.05 32.83
N HIS A 660 27.07 25.46 32.30
CA HIS A 660 27.03 25.07 30.89
C HIS A 660 26.12 26.06 30.17
N ASN A 661 26.72 26.82 29.26
CA ASN A 661 26.16 28.04 28.71
C ASN A 661 25.23 27.73 27.52
N GLN A 662 24.18 26.96 27.77
CA GLN A 662 23.06 26.83 26.82
C GLN A 662 22.32 28.17 26.74
N LYS A 663 22.76 29.01 25.80
CA LYS A 663 21.91 30.09 25.30
C LYS A 663 20.73 29.42 24.59
N THR A 664 19.55 29.43 25.22
CA THR A 664 18.29 29.10 24.54
C THR A 664 18.15 30.04 23.34
N ARG A 665 18.39 29.50 22.15
CA ARG A 665 18.42 30.27 20.90
C ARG A 665 17.01 30.24 20.33
N THR A 666 16.20 31.24 20.67
CA THR A 666 14.85 31.38 20.11
C THR A 666 14.96 31.52 18.58
N LEU A 667 14.23 30.68 17.84
CA LEU A 667 14.07 30.84 16.39
C LEU A 667 13.26 32.11 16.16
N THR A 668 13.93 33.19 15.75
CA THR A 668 13.28 34.48 15.52
C THR A 668 12.74 34.56 14.10
N ALA A 669 11.48 34.18 13.94
CA ALA A 669 10.60 34.95 13.06
C ALA A 669 10.54 36.40 13.59
N ALA A 670 10.36 37.38 12.71
CA ALA A 670 10.50 38.79 13.08
C ALA A 670 9.36 39.26 13.99
N GLY A 671 9.61 39.28 15.31
CA GLY A 671 8.67 39.80 16.30
C GLY A 671 8.78 39.07 17.64
N GLY A 672 9.30 39.76 18.67
CA GLY A 672 9.17 39.28 20.04
C GLY A 672 7.75 39.49 20.55
N GLN A 673 7.22 38.49 21.27
CA GLN A 673 5.79 38.23 21.52
C GLN A 673 5.06 37.65 20.30
N LEU A 674 4.41 36.49 20.52
CA LEU A 674 3.42 35.92 19.60
C LEU A 674 2.33 36.97 19.37
N HIS A 675 2.28 37.52 18.16
CA HIS A 675 1.33 38.56 17.77
C HIS A 675 0.58 38.16 16.51
N TYR A 676 -0.73 38.30 16.60
CA TYR A 676 -1.72 37.88 15.62
C TYR A 676 -1.71 38.80 14.39
N ILE A 677 -1.82 38.24 13.18
CA ILE A 677 -2.13 39.00 11.97
C ILE A 677 -3.42 38.42 11.37
N THR A 678 -4.55 39.05 11.69
CA THR A 678 -5.83 38.83 10.99
C THR A 678 -5.72 39.36 9.57
N THR A 679 -6.06 38.55 8.56
CA THR A 679 -6.51 39.08 7.27
C THR A 679 -7.80 38.38 6.84
N THR A 680 -8.92 39.04 7.11
CA THR A 680 -10.28 38.60 6.74
C THR A 680 -10.60 39.05 5.31
N ILE A 681 -11.01 38.14 4.42
CA ILE A 681 -11.84 38.46 3.24
C ILE A 681 -12.87 37.35 2.98
N LEU A 682 -14.14 37.71 3.12
CA LEU A 682 -15.40 37.04 2.74
C LEU A 682 -16.45 38.17 2.59
N PRO A 683 -17.69 37.97 2.09
CA PRO A 683 -18.32 36.93 1.25
C PRO A 683 -18.98 37.63 0.00
N PRO A 684 -20.16 37.29 -0.60
CA PRO A 684 -21.08 36.12 -0.52
C PRO A 684 -21.43 35.52 -1.93
N ASP A 685 -22.33 34.56 -2.17
CA ASP A 685 -23.57 34.09 -1.51
C ASP A 685 -23.72 32.54 -1.50
N ALA A 686 -24.67 32.04 -0.71
CA ALA A 686 -24.98 30.62 -0.48
C ALA A 686 -26.17 30.09 -1.32
N ASP A 687 -26.35 28.75 -1.37
CA ASP A 687 -27.56 28.07 -0.86
C ASP A 687 -27.49 26.52 -0.96
N ASP A 688 -28.15 25.83 -0.02
CA ASP A 688 -28.53 24.39 0.03
C ASP A 688 -27.48 23.26 0.22
N ALA A 689 -26.79 23.29 1.37
CA ALA A 689 -26.02 22.16 1.90
C ALA A 689 -26.90 21.05 2.55
N THR A 690 -27.47 20.14 1.75
CA THR A 690 -27.90 18.80 2.24
C THR A 690 -27.49 17.61 1.37
N ASP A 691 -26.81 17.84 0.24
CA ASP A 691 -26.31 16.79 -0.68
C ASP A 691 -24.77 16.76 -0.84
N GLU A 692 -24.01 17.71 -0.27
CA GLU A 692 -22.68 18.06 -0.79
C GLU A 692 -21.57 17.00 -0.64
N VAL A 693 -21.58 16.15 0.39
CA VAL A 693 -20.61 15.03 0.50
C VAL A 693 -20.85 13.97 -0.60
N ALA A 694 -22.06 13.91 -1.17
CA ALA A 694 -22.37 13.12 -2.35
C ALA A 694 -22.17 13.89 -3.68
N GLN A 695 -21.82 15.18 -3.65
CA GLN A 695 -21.54 15.96 -4.87
C GLN A 695 -20.05 16.10 -5.17
N ASN A 696 -19.16 16.01 -4.17
CA ASN A 696 -17.71 16.17 -4.33
C ASN A 696 -16.86 14.88 -4.20
N ASN A 697 -17.45 13.69 -4.02
CA ASN A 697 -16.68 12.44 -4.08
C ASN A 697 -16.29 12.12 -5.55
N PRO A 698 -14.99 12.17 -5.91
CA PRO A 698 -14.54 12.04 -7.31
C PRO A 698 -14.72 10.63 -7.89
N TYR A 699 -15.14 9.66 -7.07
CA TYR A 699 -15.37 8.28 -7.49
C TYR A 699 -16.83 7.97 -7.78
N LEU A 700 -17.80 8.88 -7.54
CA LEU A 700 -19.22 8.55 -7.72
C LEU A 700 -19.61 8.31 -9.18
N ALA A 701 -20.51 7.35 -9.38
CA ALA A 701 -21.20 7.17 -10.66
C ALA A 701 -22.11 8.38 -10.93
N ALA A 702 -22.27 8.76 -12.20
CA ALA A 702 -23.09 9.92 -12.58
C ALA A 702 -24.49 9.84 -11.94
N ALA A 703 -25.00 10.95 -11.39
CA ALA A 703 -26.23 10.97 -10.60
C ALA A 703 -27.47 10.45 -11.37
N ASN A 704 -27.48 10.63 -12.69
CA ASN A 704 -28.52 10.16 -13.60
C ASN A 704 -28.18 8.85 -14.35
N ALA A 705 -27.10 8.17 -13.98
CA ALA A 705 -26.64 6.94 -14.64
C ALA A 705 -27.73 5.86 -14.67
N ASP A 706 -27.97 5.31 -15.86
CA ASP A 706 -28.90 4.19 -16.06
C ASP A 706 -28.31 2.84 -15.63
N LYS A 707 -29.08 1.75 -15.76
CA LYS A 707 -28.66 0.42 -15.30
C LYS A 707 -27.48 -0.20 -16.07
N LEU A 708 -27.17 0.27 -17.28
CA LEU A 708 -25.99 -0.14 -18.05
C LEU A 708 -24.80 0.75 -17.73
N GLU A 709 -25.02 2.06 -17.58
CA GLU A 709 -23.97 2.99 -17.13
C GLU A 709 -23.47 2.66 -15.71
N LEU A 710 -24.38 2.29 -14.80
CA LEU A 710 -24.03 1.77 -13.46
C LEU A 710 -23.29 0.42 -13.52
N LEU A 711 -23.60 -0.44 -14.49
CA LEU A 711 -22.94 -1.74 -14.66
C LEU A 711 -21.52 -1.57 -15.17
N ASP A 712 -21.32 -0.72 -16.18
CA ASP A 712 -20.02 -0.40 -16.76
C ASP A 712 -19.12 0.30 -15.74
N TYR A 713 -19.67 1.25 -14.98
CA TYR A 713 -19.02 1.86 -13.82
C TYR A 713 -18.55 0.81 -12.80
N LEU A 714 -19.40 -0.15 -12.41
CA LEU A 714 -19.02 -1.17 -11.42
C LEU A 714 -17.92 -2.11 -11.94
N LEU A 715 -17.89 -2.40 -13.24
CA LEU A 715 -16.81 -3.15 -13.88
C LEU A 715 -15.49 -2.35 -13.88
N ASP A 716 -15.51 -1.09 -14.30
CA ASP A 716 -14.35 -0.20 -14.28
C ASP A 716 -13.80 0.01 -12.86
N MET A 717 -14.67 0.08 -11.84
CA MET A 717 -14.27 0.14 -10.44
C MET A 717 -13.63 -1.16 -9.93
N GLN A 718 -14.08 -2.32 -10.41
CA GLN A 718 -13.49 -3.62 -10.06
C GLN A 718 -12.03 -3.74 -10.52
N ASP A 719 -11.74 -3.24 -11.73
CA ASP A 719 -10.43 -3.29 -12.37
C ASP A 719 -9.43 -2.22 -11.87
N LYS A 720 -9.84 -1.28 -11.01
CA LYS A 720 -8.90 -0.31 -10.44
C LYS A 720 -7.83 -0.99 -9.59
N VAL A 721 -6.59 -0.49 -9.74
CA VAL A 721 -5.45 -0.93 -8.92
C VAL A 721 -5.68 -0.63 -7.44
N LYS A 722 -5.13 -1.47 -6.56
CA LYS A 722 -5.36 -1.40 -5.10
C LYS A 722 -5.09 -0.02 -4.49
N SER A 723 -4.07 0.71 -4.97
CA SER A 723 -3.75 2.09 -4.52
C SER A 723 -4.78 3.17 -4.88
N ILE A 724 -5.77 2.84 -5.74
CA ILE A 724 -6.97 3.66 -5.96
C ILE A 724 -8.11 3.12 -5.10
N ARG A 725 -8.28 1.79 -5.03
CA ARG A 725 -9.34 1.14 -4.22
C ARG A 725 -9.22 1.42 -2.72
N TYR A 726 -8.03 1.79 -2.26
CA TYR A 726 -7.69 2.13 -0.87
C TYR A 726 -7.85 3.62 -0.52
N ARG A 727 -8.42 4.43 -1.41
CA ARG A 727 -8.64 5.86 -1.14
C ARG A 727 -10.02 6.11 -0.54
N ASP A 728 -10.09 7.15 0.28
CA ASP A 728 -11.35 7.62 0.86
C ASP A 728 -12.42 7.87 -0.21
N GLY A 729 -13.66 7.53 0.13
CA GLY A 729 -14.82 7.65 -0.76
C GLY A 729 -14.95 6.56 -1.84
N PHE A 730 -13.89 5.81 -2.18
CA PHE A 730 -13.94 4.80 -3.25
C PHE A 730 -14.94 3.67 -2.97
N ALA A 731 -14.78 2.97 -1.84
CA ALA A 731 -15.66 1.86 -1.49
C ALA A 731 -17.12 2.31 -1.23
N VAL A 732 -17.29 3.55 -0.75
CA VAL A 732 -18.61 4.18 -0.57
C VAL A 732 -19.30 4.38 -1.92
N ALA A 733 -18.58 4.89 -2.92
CA ALA A 733 -19.12 5.11 -4.27
C ALA A 733 -19.49 3.79 -4.97
N VAL A 734 -18.67 2.75 -4.83
CA VAL A 734 -18.97 1.41 -5.37
C VAL A 734 -20.22 0.80 -4.72
N HIS A 735 -20.35 0.91 -3.39
CA HIS A 735 -21.55 0.45 -2.68
C HIS A 735 -22.80 1.26 -3.05
N GLU A 736 -22.68 2.58 -3.24
CA GLU A 736 -23.77 3.46 -3.71
C GLU A 736 -24.28 3.02 -5.09
N ALA A 737 -23.38 2.85 -6.05
CA ALA A 737 -23.73 2.45 -7.41
C ALA A 737 -24.33 1.03 -7.46
N ALA A 738 -23.78 0.10 -6.67
CA ALA A 738 -24.33 -1.24 -6.52
C ALA A 738 -25.73 -1.22 -5.89
N THR A 739 -25.96 -0.37 -4.89
CA THR A 739 -27.28 -0.20 -4.23
C THR A 739 -28.30 0.40 -5.20
N ARG A 740 -27.91 1.38 -6.02
CA ARG A 740 -28.75 1.93 -7.10
C ARG A 740 -29.10 0.87 -8.14
N LEU A 741 -28.12 0.10 -8.61
CA LEU A 741 -28.37 -0.96 -9.58
C LEU A 741 -29.30 -2.04 -9.01
N LEU A 742 -29.19 -2.39 -7.73
CA LEU A 742 -30.10 -3.29 -7.01
C LEU A 742 -31.53 -2.76 -6.86
N ALA A 743 -31.73 -1.44 -6.88
CA ALA A 743 -33.05 -0.81 -6.82
C ALA A 743 -33.75 -0.71 -8.19
N LEU A 744 -33.02 -0.93 -9.29
CA LEU A 744 -33.53 -0.85 -10.67
C LEU A 744 -34.06 -2.21 -11.17
N GLU A 745 -34.94 -2.18 -12.16
CA GLU A 745 -35.39 -3.40 -12.86
C GLU A 745 -34.28 -3.89 -13.82
N ALA A 746 -33.33 -4.63 -13.26
CA ALA A 746 -32.19 -5.25 -13.95
C ALA A 746 -32.21 -6.78 -13.82
N SER A 747 -31.39 -7.47 -14.62
CA SER A 747 -31.31 -8.93 -14.59
C SER A 747 -30.65 -9.41 -13.28
N ASP A 748 -30.98 -10.63 -12.85
CA ASP A 748 -30.34 -11.24 -11.68
C ASP A 748 -28.80 -11.30 -11.80
N ARG A 749 -28.27 -11.33 -13.04
CA ARG A 749 -26.83 -11.30 -13.29
C ARG A 749 -26.21 -9.92 -13.00
N PHE A 750 -26.90 -8.83 -13.33
CA PHE A 750 -26.43 -7.48 -12.99
C PHE A 750 -26.47 -7.24 -11.48
N HIS A 751 -27.53 -7.73 -10.82
CA HIS A 751 -27.65 -7.70 -9.37
C HIS A 751 -26.59 -8.56 -8.66
N VAL A 752 -26.28 -9.76 -9.17
CA VAL A 752 -25.20 -10.60 -8.65
C VAL A 752 -23.84 -9.93 -8.82
N LEU A 753 -23.54 -9.35 -9.99
CA LEU A 753 -22.28 -8.64 -10.21
C LEU A 753 -22.15 -7.43 -9.29
N ALA A 754 -23.19 -6.60 -9.18
CA ALA A 754 -23.21 -5.45 -8.28
C ALA A 754 -22.91 -5.84 -6.83
N VAL A 755 -23.50 -6.94 -6.37
CA VAL A 755 -23.26 -7.49 -5.03
C VAL A 755 -21.84 -8.05 -4.90
N ASP A 756 -21.34 -8.82 -5.87
CA ASP A 756 -19.99 -9.41 -5.83
C ASP A 756 -18.90 -8.32 -5.82
N THR A 757 -19.04 -7.28 -6.66
CA THR A 757 -18.13 -6.12 -6.70
C THR A 757 -18.16 -5.34 -5.39
N ALA A 758 -19.34 -5.01 -4.86
CA ALA A 758 -19.48 -4.28 -3.60
C ALA A 758 -18.95 -5.09 -2.40
N ILE A 759 -19.28 -6.39 -2.31
CA ILE A 759 -18.77 -7.27 -1.26
C ILE A 759 -17.26 -7.41 -1.35
N THR A 760 -16.69 -7.63 -2.54
CA THR A 760 -15.24 -7.78 -2.72
C THR A 760 -14.49 -6.56 -2.22
N ILE A 761 -14.94 -5.35 -2.58
CA ILE A 761 -14.26 -4.10 -2.21
C ILE A 761 -14.50 -3.76 -0.73
N LEU A 762 -15.72 -3.92 -0.21
CA LEU A 762 -15.99 -3.71 1.22
C LEU A 762 -15.27 -4.73 2.11
N HIS A 763 -15.15 -5.98 1.68
CA HIS A 763 -14.44 -7.03 2.43
C HIS A 763 -12.91 -6.86 2.36
N GLU A 764 -12.36 -6.40 1.23
CA GLU A 764 -10.96 -5.98 1.13
C GLU A 764 -10.67 -4.84 2.13
N GLN A 765 -11.55 -3.83 2.22
CA GLN A 765 -11.43 -2.72 3.18
C GLN A 765 -11.60 -3.14 4.64
N ALA A 766 -12.60 -3.97 4.93
CA ALA A 766 -12.82 -4.53 6.26
C ALA A 766 -11.66 -5.45 6.70
N SER A 767 -10.95 -6.07 5.75
CA SER A 767 -9.73 -6.84 5.99
C SER A 767 -8.49 -5.97 6.23
N LEU A 768 -8.53 -4.67 5.91
CA LEU A 768 -7.50 -3.69 6.27
C LEU A 768 -7.75 -3.03 7.63
N GLY A 769 -8.92 -3.26 8.24
CA GLY A 769 -9.28 -2.69 9.54
C GLY A 769 -10.23 -1.50 9.48
N ASN A 770 -10.77 -1.11 8.32
CA ASN A 770 -11.74 -0.01 8.26
C ASN A 770 -13.10 -0.44 8.85
N ASP A 771 -13.35 -0.04 10.10
CA ASP A 771 -14.51 -0.46 10.88
C ASP A 771 -15.85 0.09 10.34
N LYS A 772 -15.85 1.32 9.78
CA LYS A 772 -17.04 1.90 9.13
C LYS A 772 -17.46 1.05 7.92
N LEU A 773 -16.51 0.64 7.10
CA LEU A 773 -16.76 -0.18 5.91
C LEU A 773 -17.04 -1.65 6.27
N ASP A 774 -16.49 -2.19 7.36
CA ASP A 774 -16.90 -3.50 7.90
C ASP A 774 -18.35 -3.46 8.47
N GLN A 775 -18.75 -2.37 9.11
CA GLN A 775 -20.14 -2.15 9.52
C GLN A 775 -21.07 -1.99 8.29
N GLN A 776 -20.64 -1.24 7.27
CA GLN A 776 -21.37 -1.10 6.01
C GLN A 776 -21.51 -2.44 5.27
N LEU A 777 -20.46 -3.26 5.23
CA LEU A 777 -20.52 -4.66 4.77
C LEU A 777 -21.54 -5.45 5.58
N ASN A 778 -21.47 -5.41 6.91
CA ASN A 778 -22.40 -6.13 7.79
C ASN A 778 -23.86 -5.74 7.53
N ASP A 779 -24.16 -4.46 7.31
CA ASP A 779 -25.53 -4.00 7.04
C ASP A 779 -25.99 -4.30 5.60
N PHE A 780 -25.08 -4.25 4.62
CA PHE A 780 -25.34 -4.74 3.26
C PHE A 780 -25.65 -6.25 3.25
N MET A 781 -24.86 -7.07 3.97
CA MET A 781 -25.12 -8.51 4.10
C MET A 781 -26.41 -8.83 4.86
N LYS A 782 -26.86 -7.93 5.77
CA LYS A 782 -28.19 -8.03 6.41
C LYS A 782 -29.32 -7.68 5.45
N SER A 783 -29.17 -6.67 4.59
CA SER A 783 -30.21 -6.32 3.60
C SER A 783 -30.43 -7.45 2.59
N LEU A 784 -29.34 -8.11 2.19
CA LEU A 784 -29.33 -9.28 1.30
C LEU A 784 -29.74 -10.59 1.98
N ALA A 785 -30.02 -10.60 3.29
CA ALA A 785 -30.23 -11.83 4.09
C ALA A 785 -31.42 -12.70 3.67
N THR A 786 -32.35 -12.15 2.88
CA THR A 786 -33.56 -12.82 2.35
C THR A 786 -33.57 -12.94 0.82
N ASP A 787 -32.47 -12.57 0.16
CA ASP A 787 -32.32 -12.72 -1.29
C ASP A 787 -32.38 -14.21 -1.68
N LYS A 788 -33.04 -14.48 -2.82
CA LYS A 788 -33.30 -15.84 -3.32
C LYS A 788 -32.28 -16.30 -4.35
N ARG A 789 -31.40 -15.41 -4.82
CA ARG A 789 -30.38 -15.73 -5.83
C ARG A 789 -29.25 -16.56 -5.19
N PRO A 790 -28.92 -17.75 -5.74
CA PRO A 790 -27.94 -18.65 -5.12
C PRO A 790 -26.57 -18.02 -4.84
N ALA A 791 -26.06 -17.18 -5.74
CA ALA A 791 -24.75 -16.51 -5.55
C ALA A 791 -24.77 -15.53 -4.36
N ILE A 792 -25.79 -14.66 -4.29
CA ILE A 792 -25.97 -13.71 -3.17
C ILE A 792 -26.17 -14.47 -1.86
N ALA A 793 -27.00 -15.53 -1.87
CA ALA A 793 -27.20 -16.40 -0.72
C ALA A 793 -25.90 -17.10 -0.28
N ALA A 794 -24.99 -17.45 -1.21
CA ALA A 794 -23.68 -18.01 -0.90
C ALA A 794 -22.75 -16.98 -0.23
N HIS A 795 -22.68 -15.73 -0.71
CA HIS A 795 -21.94 -14.68 0.01
C HIS A 795 -22.51 -14.44 1.41
N VAL A 796 -23.84 -14.43 1.56
CA VAL A 796 -24.52 -14.30 2.86
C VAL A 796 -24.19 -15.49 3.78
N ALA A 797 -24.10 -16.72 3.25
CA ALA A 797 -23.70 -17.89 4.02
C ALA A 797 -22.23 -17.83 4.45
N PHE A 798 -21.32 -17.47 3.53
CA PHE A 798 -19.90 -17.23 3.81
C PHE A 798 -19.71 -16.19 4.91
N HIS A 799 -20.32 -15.01 4.78
CA HIS A 799 -20.20 -13.93 5.76
C HIS A 799 -20.77 -14.35 7.12
N ARG A 800 -21.89 -15.09 7.16
CA ARG A 800 -22.43 -15.64 8.42
C ARG A 800 -21.49 -16.65 9.09
N LEU A 801 -20.82 -17.51 8.32
CA LEU A 801 -19.81 -18.43 8.83
C LEU A 801 -18.61 -17.63 9.37
N GLU A 802 -18.10 -16.67 8.61
CA GLU A 802 -17.00 -15.81 9.02
C GLU A 802 -17.29 -15.05 10.31
N GLN A 803 -18.45 -14.41 10.43
CA GLN A 803 -18.88 -13.73 11.65
C GLN A 803 -18.99 -14.68 12.86
N ARG A 804 -19.37 -15.95 12.65
CA ARG A 804 -19.39 -16.97 13.72
C ARG A 804 -17.99 -17.40 14.15
N VAL A 805 -17.02 -17.44 13.22
CA VAL A 805 -15.62 -17.73 13.51
C VAL A 805 -14.92 -16.54 14.17
N ILE A 806 -15.27 -15.31 13.80
CA ILE A 806 -14.85 -14.08 14.52
C ILE A 806 -15.40 -14.11 15.95
N ALA A 807 -16.69 -14.40 16.12
CA ALA A 807 -17.33 -14.59 17.42
C ALA A 807 -16.96 -15.91 18.15
N SER A 808 -16.02 -16.71 17.62
CA SER A 808 -15.57 -17.94 18.29
C SER A 808 -14.89 -17.66 19.63
N ASP A 809 -14.50 -16.40 19.86
CA ASP A 809 -13.80 -16.00 21.06
C ASP A 809 -14.63 -16.11 22.35
N ASP A 810 -15.96 -16.12 22.22
CA ASP A 810 -16.92 -16.27 23.32
C ASP A 810 -17.51 -17.69 23.40
N LEU A 811 -17.12 -18.60 22.50
CA LEU A 811 -17.58 -19.99 22.52
C LEU A 811 -16.78 -20.83 23.53
N PRO A 812 -17.46 -21.65 24.37
CA PRO A 812 -16.80 -22.68 25.16
C PRO A 812 -15.96 -23.62 24.30
N THR A 813 -14.83 -24.12 24.83
CA THR A 813 -13.87 -24.93 24.07
C THR A 813 -14.48 -26.23 23.50
N ASP A 814 -15.53 -26.79 24.12
CA ASP A 814 -16.28 -27.94 23.59
C ASP A 814 -17.17 -27.59 22.37
N LYS A 815 -17.44 -26.31 22.13
CA LYS A 815 -18.17 -25.78 20.97
C LYS A 815 -17.26 -25.30 19.85
N LEU A 816 -15.96 -25.19 20.12
CA LEU A 816 -14.94 -24.77 19.16
C LEU A 816 -14.71 -25.83 18.07
N GLN A 817 -14.61 -27.11 18.45
CA GLN A 817 -14.34 -28.19 17.49
C GLN A 817 -15.44 -28.32 16.42
N PRO A 818 -16.76 -28.34 16.75
CA PRO A 818 -17.81 -28.38 15.73
C PRO A 818 -17.80 -27.17 14.78
N LEU A 819 -17.46 -25.97 15.27
CA LEU A 819 -17.35 -24.78 14.41
C LEU A 819 -16.13 -24.88 13.48
N LEU A 820 -15.00 -25.38 13.97
CA LEU A 820 -13.83 -25.66 13.14
C LEU A 820 -14.12 -26.78 12.13
N ASP A 821 -14.89 -27.80 12.47
CA ASP A 821 -15.28 -28.85 11.53
C ASP A 821 -16.16 -28.27 10.40
N GLU A 822 -17.22 -27.53 10.73
CA GLU A 822 -18.06 -26.84 9.75
C GLU A 822 -17.25 -25.86 8.87
N THR A 823 -16.31 -25.13 9.47
CA THR A 823 -15.46 -24.18 8.74
C THR A 823 -14.47 -24.90 7.83
N PHE A 824 -13.91 -26.03 8.28
CA PHE A 824 -13.03 -26.88 7.49
C PHE A 824 -13.76 -27.49 6.30
N ASP A 825 -14.98 -28.00 6.52
CA ASP A 825 -15.81 -28.58 5.46
C ASP A 825 -16.15 -27.51 4.42
N TYR A 826 -16.62 -26.32 4.85
CA TYR A 826 -16.81 -25.18 3.95
C TYR A 826 -15.55 -24.85 3.13
N LEU A 827 -14.40 -24.67 3.79
CA LEU A 827 -13.13 -24.33 3.13
C LEU A 827 -12.57 -25.46 2.24
N SER A 828 -13.01 -26.70 2.43
CA SER A 828 -12.63 -27.85 1.61
C SER A 828 -13.55 -28.06 0.41
N GLU A 829 -14.79 -27.55 0.47
CA GLU A 829 -15.80 -27.63 -0.60
C GLU A 829 -15.82 -26.40 -1.54
N HIS A 830 -15.15 -25.31 -1.16
CA HIS A 830 -15.18 -24.03 -1.87
C HIS A 830 -13.79 -23.63 -2.41
N ASP A 831 -13.80 -22.95 -3.55
CA ASP A 831 -12.60 -22.45 -4.21
C ASP A 831 -12.05 -21.21 -3.46
N LEU A 832 -10.83 -21.31 -2.92
CA LEU A 832 -10.26 -20.32 -2.01
C LEU A 832 -9.51 -19.19 -2.74
N SER A 833 -10.04 -17.97 -2.60
CA SER A 833 -9.49 -16.71 -3.10
C SER A 833 -9.12 -15.75 -1.94
N ASP A 834 -8.51 -14.60 -2.26
CA ASP A 834 -8.03 -13.62 -1.25
C ASP A 834 -9.09 -13.16 -0.24
N ILE A 835 -10.39 -13.16 -0.58
CA ILE A 835 -11.49 -12.84 0.36
C ILE A 835 -11.53 -13.80 1.57
N HIS A 836 -11.03 -15.03 1.42
CA HIS A 836 -10.97 -16.02 2.49
C HIS A 836 -9.79 -15.80 3.46
N LEU A 837 -8.90 -14.83 3.21
CA LEU A 837 -7.74 -14.57 4.06
C LEU A 837 -8.11 -14.12 5.48
N ARG A 838 -9.17 -13.31 5.62
CA ARG A 838 -9.69 -12.88 6.93
C ARG A 838 -10.27 -14.06 7.71
N LEU A 839 -11.10 -14.89 7.08
CA LEU A 839 -11.56 -16.16 7.65
C LEU A 839 -10.38 -17.09 8.02
N ALA A 840 -9.39 -17.27 7.14
CA ALA A 840 -8.24 -18.14 7.39
C ALA A 840 -7.40 -17.67 8.59
N SER A 841 -7.19 -16.37 8.75
CA SER A 841 -6.52 -15.81 9.93
C SER A 841 -7.35 -15.98 11.20
N THR A 842 -8.67 -15.89 11.09
CA THR A 842 -9.58 -16.05 12.23
C THR A 842 -9.68 -17.52 12.68
N VAL A 843 -9.65 -18.46 11.74
CA VAL A 843 -9.52 -19.90 12.02
C VAL A 843 -8.23 -20.22 12.76
N VAL A 844 -7.10 -19.61 12.37
CA VAL A 844 -5.80 -19.81 13.04
C VAL A 844 -5.82 -19.36 14.50
N HIS A 845 -6.52 -18.26 14.80
CA HIS A 845 -6.77 -17.85 16.19
C HIS A 845 -7.69 -18.79 16.94
N ALA A 846 -8.77 -19.24 16.30
CA ALA A 846 -9.68 -20.23 16.87
C ALA A 846 -8.91 -21.50 17.27
N ILE A 847 -8.02 -22.01 16.41
CA ILE A 847 -7.10 -23.14 16.69
C ILE A 847 -6.18 -22.85 17.88
N ASN A 848 -5.67 -21.62 17.98
CA ASN A 848 -4.78 -21.17 19.05
C ASN A 848 -5.43 -21.11 20.44
N ARG A 849 -6.77 -21.24 20.54
CA ARG A 849 -7.50 -21.39 21.81
C ARG A 849 -7.47 -22.81 22.40
N TYR A 850 -6.91 -23.80 21.69
CA TYR A 850 -6.68 -25.12 22.27
C TYR A 850 -5.46 -25.12 23.20
N ASP A 851 -5.69 -25.44 24.47
CA ASP A 851 -4.61 -25.65 25.46
C ASP A 851 -3.73 -26.86 25.06
N ASP A 852 -4.36 -27.95 24.60
CA ASP A 852 -3.68 -29.17 24.18
C ASP A 852 -2.83 -28.95 22.91
N GLU A 853 -1.52 -29.14 23.07
CA GLU A 853 -0.53 -28.86 22.03
C GLU A 853 -0.68 -29.79 20.81
N GLU A 854 -1.02 -31.06 21.02
CA GLU A 854 -1.17 -32.03 19.91
C GLU A 854 -2.43 -31.75 19.10
N THR A 855 -3.56 -31.46 19.74
CA THR A 855 -4.78 -30.99 19.07
C THR A 855 -4.52 -29.71 18.27
N ARG A 856 -3.82 -28.73 18.86
CA ARG A 856 -3.46 -27.47 18.20
C ARG A 856 -2.58 -27.71 16.96
N LYS A 857 -1.54 -28.54 17.07
CA LYS A 857 -0.69 -28.94 15.92
C LYS A 857 -1.48 -29.66 14.83
N GLU A 858 -2.41 -30.54 15.20
CA GLU A 858 -3.19 -31.29 14.23
C GLU A 858 -4.15 -30.38 13.46
N GLN A 859 -4.86 -29.47 14.14
CA GLN A 859 -5.68 -28.47 13.44
C GLN A 859 -4.81 -27.54 12.56
N PHE A 860 -3.61 -27.13 13.01
CA PHE A 860 -2.71 -26.36 12.14
C PHE A 860 -2.26 -27.10 10.89
N LYS A 861 -1.96 -28.41 10.97
CA LYS A 861 -1.67 -29.23 9.79
C LYS A 861 -2.90 -29.36 8.89
N ARG A 862 -4.08 -29.60 9.49
CA ARG A 862 -5.36 -29.77 8.81
C ARG A 862 -5.72 -28.54 7.97
N PHE A 863 -5.82 -27.36 8.60
CA PHE A 863 -6.13 -26.11 7.90
C PHE A 863 -4.96 -25.59 7.07
N GLY A 864 -3.72 -25.75 7.54
CA GLY A 864 -2.52 -25.40 6.78
C GLY A 864 -2.42 -26.15 5.45
N LYS A 865 -2.84 -27.42 5.42
CA LYS A 865 -3.00 -28.19 4.19
C LYS A 865 -4.01 -27.55 3.25
N VAL A 866 -5.24 -27.27 3.71
CA VAL A 866 -6.30 -26.62 2.89
C VAL A 866 -5.83 -25.27 2.33
N PHE A 867 -5.29 -24.38 3.17
CA PHE A 867 -4.79 -23.08 2.70
C PHE A 867 -3.56 -23.20 1.78
N SER A 868 -2.67 -24.18 2.00
CA SER A 868 -1.51 -24.39 1.10
C SER A 868 -1.86 -25.04 -0.24
N GLN A 869 -3.10 -25.51 -0.40
CA GLN A 869 -3.68 -26.02 -1.64
C GLN A 869 -4.53 -24.97 -2.39
N SER A 870 -4.82 -23.82 -1.76
CA SER A 870 -5.46 -22.65 -2.37
C SER A 870 -4.66 -22.10 -3.55
N GLU A 871 -5.32 -21.51 -4.53
CA GLU A 871 -4.67 -20.90 -5.69
C GLU A 871 -4.23 -19.45 -5.47
N SER A 872 -4.86 -18.75 -4.53
CA SER A 872 -4.30 -17.50 -4.00
C SER A 872 -2.87 -17.74 -3.52
N ARG A 873 -1.90 -16.99 -4.09
CA ARG A 873 -0.50 -16.99 -3.64
C ARG A 873 -0.38 -16.59 -2.17
N THR A 874 -1.25 -15.68 -1.73
CA THR A 874 -1.32 -15.17 -0.36
C THR A 874 -1.75 -16.28 0.61
N LEU A 875 -2.85 -16.98 0.32
CA LEU A 875 -3.30 -18.13 1.12
C LEU A 875 -2.34 -19.31 1.04
N THR A 876 -1.73 -19.57 -0.13
CA THR A 876 -0.68 -20.60 -0.27
C THR A 876 0.48 -20.33 0.69
N ALA A 877 1.00 -19.09 0.69
CA ALA A 877 2.10 -18.69 1.56
C ALA A 877 1.69 -18.75 3.05
N TYR A 878 0.46 -18.32 3.37
CA TYR A 878 -0.10 -18.39 4.71
C TYR A 878 -0.25 -19.84 5.21
N GLY A 879 -0.82 -20.73 4.40
CA GLY A 879 -0.97 -22.16 4.68
C GLY A 879 0.37 -22.86 4.90
N LYS A 880 1.37 -22.56 4.07
CA LYS A 880 2.75 -23.03 4.26
C LYS A 880 3.37 -22.49 5.55
N LYS A 881 3.14 -21.22 5.90
CA LYS A 881 3.62 -20.61 7.16
C LYS A 881 3.03 -21.33 8.37
N ILE A 882 1.71 -21.53 8.45
CA ILE A 882 1.08 -22.17 9.61
C ILE A 882 1.39 -23.68 9.69
N THR A 883 1.53 -24.37 8.55
CA THR A 883 2.01 -25.77 8.52
C THR A 883 3.44 -25.87 9.05
N LYS A 884 4.30 -24.89 8.75
CA LYS A 884 5.65 -24.81 9.31
C LYS A 884 5.63 -24.48 10.82
N SER A 885 4.72 -23.62 11.27
CA SER A 885 4.52 -23.38 12.71
C SER A 885 4.01 -24.62 13.47
N ALA A 886 3.32 -25.54 12.81
CA ALA A 886 2.93 -26.83 13.39
C ALA A 886 4.09 -27.85 13.52
N THR A 887 5.20 -27.65 12.81
CA THR A 887 6.38 -28.53 12.82
C THR A 887 7.61 -27.91 13.47
N ALA A 888 7.60 -26.60 13.72
CA ALA A 888 8.56 -25.97 14.62
C ALA A 888 8.37 -26.52 16.05
N PRO A 889 9.45 -26.82 16.80
CA PRO A 889 9.33 -27.05 18.23
C PRO A 889 8.72 -25.79 18.86
N ALA A 890 7.82 -25.95 19.83
CA ALA A 890 7.09 -24.81 20.40
C ALA A 890 8.07 -23.81 21.04
N ASN A 891 8.35 -22.68 20.36
CA ASN A 891 9.24 -21.63 20.85
C ASN A 891 8.83 -21.07 22.23
N VAL A 892 7.56 -21.25 22.60
CA VAL A 892 7.01 -21.08 23.96
C VAL A 892 7.94 -21.65 25.03
N SER A 893 8.43 -22.89 24.88
CA SER A 893 9.30 -23.52 25.90
C SER A 893 10.75 -23.02 25.90
N GLN A 894 11.16 -22.25 24.88
CA GLN A 894 12.50 -21.68 24.77
C GLN A 894 12.54 -20.20 25.17
N LEU A 895 11.40 -19.52 25.25
CA LEU A 895 11.30 -18.13 25.70
C LEU A 895 11.00 -18.05 27.21
N VAL A 896 10.19 -18.96 27.75
CA VAL A 896 9.90 -18.99 29.20
C VAL A 896 11.19 -19.09 30.02
N GLY A 897 11.32 -18.21 31.01
CA GLY A 897 12.50 -18.06 31.87
C GLY A 897 13.62 -17.18 31.30
N LYS A 898 13.58 -16.78 30.02
CA LYS A 898 14.51 -15.79 29.47
C LYS A 898 14.09 -14.36 29.83
N PRO A 899 15.05 -13.42 29.95
CA PRO A 899 14.74 -12.00 30.01
C PRO A 899 14.12 -11.53 28.68
N LEU A 900 13.19 -10.58 28.78
CA LEU A 900 12.58 -9.85 27.67
C LEU A 900 12.89 -8.36 27.87
N GLU A 901 13.37 -7.72 26.80
CA GLU A 901 13.63 -6.30 26.74
C GLU A 901 12.97 -5.74 25.49
N LEU A 902 12.10 -4.75 25.69
CA LEU A 902 11.46 -4.02 24.61
C LEU A 902 12.12 -2.65 24.47
N SER A 903 12.21 -2.20 23.23
CA SER A 903 12.69 -0.87 22.85
C SER A 903 12.06 -0.53 21.52
N GLY A 904 11.67 0.73 21.32
CA GLY A 904 11.08 1.19 20.08
C GLY A 904 10.15 2.38 20.29
N ILE A 905 9.83 3.07 19.21
CA ILE A 905 8.89 4.18 19.18
C ILE A 905 7.46 3.68 19.36
N THR A 906 6.72 4.37 20.23
CA THR A 906 5.32 4.09 20.54
C THR A 906 4.37 4.99 19.77
N ASP A 907 3.12 4.56 19.65
CA ASP A 907 1.96 5.33 19.20
C ASP A 907 1.72 6.63 19.99
N LEU A 908 2.32 6.75 21.17
CA LEU A 908 2.30 7.95 22.00
C LEU A 908 3.47 8.91 21.71
N GLY A 909 4.22 8.74 20.61
CA GLY A 909 5.23 9.70 20.16
C GLY A 909 6.58 9.66 20.89
N GLY A 910 6.84 8.63 21.70
CA GLY A 910 8.07 8.47 22.48
C GLY A 910 8.65 7.06 22.46
N GLU A 911 9.92 6.89 22.83
CA GLU A 911 10.52 5.56 23.05
C GLU A 911 9.92 4.90 24.29
N LEU A 912 9.63 3.59 24.20
CA LEU A 912 9.13 2.81 25.32
C LEU A 912 10.17 2.70 26.45
N ASP A 913 9.93 3.35 27.59
CA ASP A 913 10.70 3.10 28.83
C ASP A 913 10.33 1.73 29.43
N TRP A 914 10.98 0.68 28.93
CA TRP A 914 10.84 -0.68 29.45
C TRP A 914 11.35 -0.86 30.89
N ALA A 915 12.19 0.04 31.40
CA ALA A 915 12.69 -0.04 32.78
C ALA A 915 11.59 0.33 33.79
N SER A 916 10.68 1.26 33.45
CA SER A 916 9.52 1.65 34.27
C SER A 916 8.57 0.50 34.62
N TYR A 917 8.59 -0.59 33.83
CA TYR A 917 7.76 -1.78 34.03
C TYR A 917 8.36 -2.80 35.00
N ARG A 918 9.62 -2.63 35.45
CA ARG A 918 10.23 -3.52 36.45
C ARG A 918 9.45 -3.47 37.77
N GLY A 919 9.32 -4.63 38.40
CA GLY A 919 8.48 -4.84 39.59
C GLY A 919 6.98 -5.06 39.30
N LYS A 920 6.51 -4.88 38.06
CA LYS A 920 5.14 -5.23 37.64
C LYS A 920 5.13 -6.57 36.89
N ILE A 921 3.97 -7.22 36.86
CA ILE A 921 3.65 -8.25 35.88
C ILE A 921 3.17 -7.54 34.60
N VAL A 922 3.79 -7.81 33.45
CA VAL A 922 3.44 -7.15 32.19
C VAL A 922 2.87 -8.15 31.20
N LEU A 923 1.74 -7.84 30.58
CA LEU A 923 1.26 -8.54 29.40
C LEU A 923 1.77 -7.83 28.14
N ILE A 924 2.59 -8.51 27.35
CA ILE A 924 2.99 -8.07 26.01
C ILE A 924 1.98 -8.60 25.00
N ASP A 925 1.41 -7.76 24.14
CA ASP A 925 0.47 -8.18 23.08
C ASP A 925 0.98 -7.82 21.68
N PHE A 926 1.43 -8.81 20.91
CA PHE A 926 1.77 -8.66 19.50
C PHE A 926 0.50 -8.78 18.64
N TRP A 927 0.14 -7.70 17.95
CA TRP A 927 -1.14 -7.57 17.25
C TRP A 927 -1.06 -6.74 15.96
N ALA A 928 -2.20 -6.56 15.28
CA ALA A 928 -2.35 -5.74 14.08
C ALA A 928 -3.82 -5.33 13.88
N SER A 929 -4.11 -4.20 13.23
CA SER A 929 -5.50 -3.76 12.96
C SER A 929 -6.24 -4.71 12.00
N TRP A 930 -5.57 -5.22 10.97
CA TRP A 930 -6.12 -6.23 10.06
C TRP A 930 -6.33 -7.62 10.72
N CYS A 931 -5.85 -7.82 11.95
CA CYS A 931 -5.98 -9.08 12.69
C CYS A 931 -7.31 -9.11 13.47
N GLY A 932 -8.41 -9.54 12.83
CA GLY A 932 -9.72 -9.74 13.48
C GLY A 932 -9.67 -10.49 14.83
N PRO A 933 -8.94 -11.62 14.94
CA PRO A 933 -8.53 -12.24 16.20
C PRO A 933 -8.00 -11.33 17.31
N CYS A 934 -7.08 -10.45 16.96
CA CYS A 934 -6.47 -9.51 17.88
C CYS A 934 -7.51 -8.49 18.35
N ARG A 935 -8.33 -8.00 17.41
CA ARG A 935 -9.49 -7.13 17.70
C ARG A 935 -10.47 -7.80 18.67
N ALA A 936 -10.72 -9.11 18.55
CA ALA A 936 -11.58 -9.87 19.46
C ALA A 936 -10.96 -10.11 20.85
N GLN A 937 -9.62 -10.13 20.97
CA GLN A 937 -8.93 -10.12 22.26
C GLN A 937 -8.89 -8.74 22.92
N MET A 938 -8.86 -7.66 22.14
CA MET A 938 -8.66 -6.30 22.64
C MET A 938 -9.63 -5.91 23.79
N PRO A 939 -10.96 -6.19 23.74
CA PRO A 939 -11.87 -5.95 24.87
C PRO A 939 -11.52 -6.75 26.13
N LYS A 940 -10.97 -7.96 25.98
CA LYS A 940 -10.58 -8.84 27.09
C LYS A 940 -9.29 -8.36 27.75
N ILE A 941 -8.36 -7.79 26.97
CA ILE A 941 -7.16 -7.14 27.49
C ILE A 941 -7.54 -5.84 28.22
N LYS A 942 -8.49 -5.06 27.68
CA LYS A 942 -9.06 -3.89 28.37
C LYS A 942 -9.70 -4.28 29.71
N ALA A 943 -10.51 -5.34 29.72
CA ALA A 943 -11.09 -5.86 30.96
C ALA A 943 -10.02 -6.28 31.99
N LEU A 944 -8.91 -6.93 31.58
CA LEU A 944 -7.78 -7.22 32.48
C LEU A 944 -7.11 -5.95 32.99
N PHE A 945 -6.88 -4.97 32.11
CA PHE A 945 -6.24 -3.71 32.42
C PHE A 945 -7.04 -2.89 33.45
N GLU A 946 -8.37 -2.93 33.34
CA GLU A 946 -9.34 -2.31 34.26
C GLU A 946 -9.54 -3.09 35.58
N GLU A 947 -9.54 -4.42 35.54
CA GLU A 947 -9.75 -5.29 36.72
C GLU A 947 -8.56 -5.29 37.68
N LEU A 948 -7.33 -5.23 37.16
CA LEU A 948 -6.11 -5.50 37.91
C LEU A 948 -5.40 -4.22 38.39
N ASP A 949 -4.85 -4.27 39.61
CA ASP A 949 -4.10 -3.16 40.22
C ASP A 949 -2.93 -2.73 39.33
N ARG A 950 -3.03 -1.53 38.76
CA ARG A 950 -2.06 -0.86 37.87
C ARG A 950 -0.65 -0.71 38.46
N LYS A 951 -0.50 -0.85 39.79
CA LYS A 951 0.81 -0.86 40.47
C LYS A 951 1.50 -2.22 40.43
N LYS A 952 0.79 -3.27 40.02
CA LYS A 952 1.24 -4.67 39.97
C LYS A 952 1.08 -5.31 38.60
N PHE A 953 0.15 -4.84 37.79
CA PHE A 953 -0.11 -5.33 36.44
C PHE A 953 -0.03 -4.20 35.43
N ASP A 954 0.54 -4.48 34.25
CA ASP A 954 0.60 -3.55 33.13
C ASP A 954 0.44 -4.27 31.78
N VAL A 955 0.23 -3.50 30.72
CA VAL A 955 0.16 -3.99 29.34
C VAL A 955 1.08 -3.14 28.47
N VAL A 956 1.78 -3.76 27.53
CA VAL A 956 2.47 -3.09 26.42
C VAL A 956 2.14 -3.86 25.16
N ALA A 957 1.71 -3.18 24.11
CA ALA A 957 1.42 -3.80 22.83
C ALA A 957 2.54 -3.57 21.82
N VAL A 958 2.59 -4.42 20.80
CA VAL A 958 3.50 -4.32 19.67
C VAL A 958 2.67 -4.51 18.40
N ASN A 959 2.48 -3.43 17.65
CA ASN A 959 1.67 -3.43 16.45
C ASN A 959 2.51 -3.79 15.21
N LEU A 960 1.97 -4.69 14.38
CA LEU A 960 2.59 -5.22 13.17
C LEU A 960 1.84 -4.83 11.89
N ASP A 961 1.22 -3.65 11.88
CA ASP A 961 0.61 -3.11 10.66
C ASP A 961 1.66 -2.75 9.62
N ARG A 962 1.21 -2.76 8.35
CA ARG A 962 2.11 -2.62 7.19
C ARG A 962 2.55 -1.18 6.95
N SER A 963 1.84 -0.21 7.53
CA SER A 963 2.15 1.21 7.48
C SER A 963 1.60 1.89 8.73
N ALA A 964 2.09 3.09 9.05
CA ALA A 964 1.64 3.83 10.22
C ALA A 964 0.18 4.27 10.07
N GLU A 965 -0.23 4.66 8.86
CA GLU A 965 -1.56 5.16 8.54
C GLU A 965 -2.65 4.11 8.80
N ALA A 966 -2.38 2.82 8.52
CA ALA A 966 -3.32 1.74 8.81
C ALA A 966 -3.54 1.53 10.32
N PHE A 967 -2.47 1.66 11.11
CA PHE A 967 -2.55 1.64 12.56
C PHE A 967 -3.27 2.88 13.10
N GLU A 968 -2.96 4.08 12.58
CA GLU A 968 -3.61 5.34 12.95
C GLU A 968 -5.10 5.34 12.63
N GLU A 969 -5.50 4.88 11.45
CA GLU A 969 -6.89 4.81 11.01
C GLU A 969 -7.72 3.93 11.94
N TYR A 970 -7.25 2.71 12.23
CA TYR A 970 -7.89 1.84 13.20
C TYR A 970 -7.87 2.43 14.62
N SER A 971 -6.75 3.03 15.02
CA SER A 971 -6.58 3.61 16.35
C SER A 971 -7.42 4.85 16.58
N LYS A 972 -7.85 5.60 15.55
CA LYS A 972 -8.86 6.68 15.69
C LYS A 972 -10.15 6.15 16.31
N GLU A 973 -10.57 4.94 15.96
CA GLU A 973 -11.79 4.33 16.49
C GLU A 973 -11.54 3.42 17.70
N HIS A 974 -10.39 2.75 17.78
CA HIS A 974 -10.18 1.60 18.67
C HIS A 974 -8.96 1.69 19.62
N GLN A 975 -8.62 2.87 20.18
CA GLN A 975 -7.42 3.00 21.05
C GLN A 975 -7.31 1.96 22.16
N SER A 976 -6.07 1.58 22.44
CA SER A 976 -5.62 0.93 23.67
C SER A 976 -5.27 1.98 24.74
N PRO A 977 -5.57 1.78 26.04
CA PRO A 977 -5.09 2.63 27.14
C PRO A 977 -3.63 2.34 27.55
N TRP A 978 -2.90 1.55 26.74
CA TRP A 978 -1.50 1.18 26.90
C TRP A 978 -0.72 1.50 25.63
N PRO A 979 0.60 1.77 25.73
CA PRO A 979 1.42 2.04 24.55
C PRO A 979 1.49 0.84 23.61
N ASN A 980 1.54 1.13 22.31
CA ASN A 980 1.78 0.22 21.22
C ASN A 980 3.14 0.59 20.60
N VAL A 981 4.13 -0.30 20.60
CA VAL A 981 5.34 -0.11 19.77
C VAL A 981 4.94 -0.32 18.31
N ILE A 982 5.20 0.66 17.45
CA ILE A 982 4.68 0.73 16.07
C ILE A 982 5.78 0.63 15.00
N GLY A 983 5.38 0.59 13.73
CA GLY A 983 6.28 0.74 12.59
C GLY A 983 7.32 -0.38 12.44
N ASP A 984 8.54 0.01 12.08
CA ASP A 984 9.64 -0.94 11.87
C ASP A 984 10.13 -1.55 13.19
N ASP A 985 10.11 -0.80 14.30
CA ASP A 985 10.49 -1.28 15.63
C ASP A 985 9.59 -2.43 16.09
N GLY A 986 8.27 -2.30 15.89
CA GLY A 986 7.33 -3.38 16.21
C GLY A 986 7.60 -4.66 15.41
N ARG A 987 7.92 -4.52 14.11
CA ARG A 987 8.29 -5.64 13.23
C ARG A 987 9.63 -6.27 13.62
N ALA A 988 10.62 -5.48 14.03
CA ALA A 988 11.91 -5.98 14.54
C ALA A 988 11.74 -6.78 15.85
N LEU A 989 10.91 -6.29 16.78
CA LEU A 989 10.58 -7.02 18.02
C LEU A 989 9.88 -8.35 17.74
N ALA A 990 8.96 -8.40 16.78
CA ALA A 990 8.31 -9.63 16.37
C ALA A 990 9.29 -10.66 15.79
N GLU A 991 10.29 -10.22 15.01
CA GLU A 991 11.36 -11.11 14.52
C GLU A 991 12.28 -11.58 15.65
N GLN A 992 12.75 -10.67 16.50
CA GLN A 992 13.61 -10.95 17.66
C GLN A 992 13.01 -12.00 18.60
N TYR A 993 11.71 -11.90 18.88
CA TYR A 993 10.98 -12.84 19.74
C TYR A 993 10.34 -14.02 18.99
N GLY A 994 10.60 -14.17 17.69
CA GLY A 994 10.15 -15.33 16.90
C GLY A 994 8.63 -15.43 16.74
N VAL A 995 7.93 -14.30 16.74
CA VAL A 995 6.48 -14.19 16.61
C VAL A 995 6.07 -14.52 15.17
N THR A 996 5.50 -15.71 14.98
CA THR A 996 5.10 -16.20 13.63
C THR A 996 3.60 -16.11 13.35
N ALA A 997 2.77 -15.87 14.36
CA ALA A 997 1.31 -15.75 14.28
C ALA A 997 0.81 -14.61 15.18
N LEU A 998 -0.39 -14.10 14.90
CA LEU A 998 -1.07 -13.09 15.72
C LEU A 998 -2.48 -13.56 16.12
N PRO A 999 -3.01 -13.12 17.28
CA PRO A 999 -2.26 -12.45 18.36
C PRO A 999 -1.21 -13.39 18.97
N THR A 1000 -0.11 -12.84 19.47
CA THR A 1000 0.83 -13.57 20.35
C THR A 1000 1.05 -12.73 21.58
N MET A 1001 0.80 -13.31 22.74
CA MET A 1001 0.88 -12.63 24.03
C MET A 1001 1.97 -13.25 24.90
N MET A 1002 2.68 -12.44 25.68
CA MET A 1002 3.69 -12.90 26.63
C MET A 1002 3.44 -12.30 28.01
N VAL A 1003 3.42 -13.12 29.05
CA VAL A 1003 3.39 -12.64 30.45
C VAL A 1003 4.82 -12.52 30.93
N VAL A 1004 5.20 -11.37 31.47
CA VAL A 1004 6.54 -11.05 31.97
C VAL A 1004 6.47 -10.74 33.46
N ASP A 1005 7.44 -11.20 34.24
CA ASP A 1005 7.54 -10.91 35.67
C ASP A 1005 8.26 -9.58 35.99
N GLY A 1006 8.26 -9.20 37.26
CA GLY A 1006 8.90 -7.98 37.74
C GLY A 1006 10.42 -7.92 37.56
N ASP A 1007 11.10 -9.05 37.37
CA ASP A 1007 12.52 -9.11 37.03
C ASP A 1007 12.75 -8.93 35.50
N GLY A 1008 11.69 -8.91 34.70
CA GLY A 1008 11.72 -8.82 33.25
C GLY A 1008 11.81 -10.18 32.54
N LYS A 1009 11.45 -11.31 33.18
CA LYS A 1009 11.50 -12.65 32.56
C LYS A 1009 10.13 -13.11 32.08
N ILE A 1010 10.12 -13.79 30.95
CA ILE A 1010 8.89 -14.37 30.37
C ILE A 1010 8.41 -15.54 31.25
N LEU A 1011 7.24 -15.42 31.85
CA LEU A 1011 6.56 -16.47 32.61
C LEU A 1011 5.78 -17.43 31.71
N ALA A 1012 5.15 -16.90 30.66
CA ALA A 1012 4.34 -17.67 29.71
C ALA A 1012 4.24 -16.96 28.36
N VAL A 1013 4.00 -17.74 27.31
CA VAL A 1013 3.61 -17.25 25.98
C VAL A 1013 2.33 -17.96 25.57
N GLY A 1014 1.38 -17.22 25.01
CA GLY A 1014 0.07 -17.73 24.61
C GLY A 1014 -0.55 -16.88 23.49
N HIS A 1015 -1.81 -17.16 23.17
CA HIS A 1015 -2.53 -16.51 22.06
C HIS A 1015 -3.92 -15.97 22.48
N SER A 1016 -4.23 -16.01 23.78
CA SER A 1016 -5.43 -15.38 24.32
C SER A 1016 -5.28 -15.02 25.79
N VAL A 1017 -6.06 -14.04 26.23
CA VAL A 1017 -6.22 -13.63 27.62
C VAL A 1017 -6.63 -14.82 28.50
N GLN A 1018 -7.59 -15.65 28.05
CA GLN A 1018 -8.04 -16.82 28.81
C GLN A 1018 -6.91 -17.82 29.08
N ALA A 1019 -6.07 -18.14 28.07
CA ALA A 1019 -4.96 -19.08 28.24
C ALA A 1019 -3.89 -18.58 29.23
N LEU A 1020 -3.70 -17.27 29.32
CA LEU A 1020 -2.70 -16.65 30.20
C LEU A 1020 -3.24 -16.27 31.58
N ARG A 1021 -4.56 -16.22 31.76
CA ARG A 1021 -5.21 -15.72 32.98
C ARG A 1021 -4.70 -16.40 34.26
N ALA A 1022 -4.58 -17.72 34.26
CA ALA A 1022 -4.10 -18.47 35.43
C ALA A 1022 -2.63 -18.17 35.77
N VAL A 1023 -1.79 -17.80 34.79
CA VAL A 1023 -0.40 -17.38 35.03
C VAL A 1023 -0.36 -15.98 35.61
N ILE A 1024 -1.16 -15.05 35.06
CA ILE A 1024 -1.31 -13.68 35.56
C ILE A 1024 -1.81 -13.69 37.02
N ASP A 1025 -2.92 -14.40 37.29
CA ASP A 1025 -3.51 -14.51 38.63
C ASP A 1025 -2.54 -15.16 39.65
N ASN A 1026 -1.68 -16.08 39.21
CA ASN A 1026 -0.66 -16.68 40.08
C ASN A 1026 0.53 -15.75 40.32
N ALA A 1027 0.99 -15.01 39.29
CA ALA A 1027 2.10 -14.07 39.39
C ALA A 1027 1.76 -12.85 40.25
N LEU A 1028 0.48 -12.48 40.34
CA LEU A 1028 -0.02 -11.37 41.17
C LEU A 1028 -0.26 -11.75 42.63
N LYS A 1029 -0.15 -13.04 43.01
CA LYS A 1029 -0.22 -13.45 44.43
C LYS A 1029 1.01 -12.95 45.18
N PRO A 1030 0.85 -12.50 46.44
CA PRO A 1030 2.00 -12.15 47.25
C PRO A 1030 2.89 -13.38 47.46
N ILE A 1031 4.20 -13.21 47.21
CA ILE A 1031 5.19 -14.24 47.49
C ILE A 1031 5.25 -14.46 49.01
N GLU A 1032 4.72 -15.58 49.49
CA GLU A 1032 5.03 -16.07 50.83
C GLU A 1032 6.54 -16.40 50.87
N LYS A 1033 7.27 -15.70 51.73
CA LYS A 1033 8.73 -15.81 51.91
C LYS A 1033 9.11 -16.94 52.85
#